data_AF-A0A4P5W4E5-F1
#
_entry.id   AF-A0A4P5W4E5-F1
#
_cell.length_a   1.000
_cell.length_b   1.000
_cell.length_c   1.000
_cell.angle_alpha   90.00
_cell.angle_beta   90.00
_cell.angle_gamma   90.00
#
_symmetry.space_group_name_H-M   'P 1'
#
loop_
_entity.id
_entity.type
_entity.pdbx_description
1 polymer ?
#
loop_
_entity_poly.entity_id
_entity_poly.type
_entity_poly.pdbx_seq_one_letter_code
_entity_poly.pdbx_strand_id
1 'polypeptide(L)'
;MIPLLLALTAPAHALDILLYQDASKSKQAQAALTKLGYAYTTATSSTFTTYVTSGTYELLVIDMPSTLPTGSWESAIASHVSRGGMVVMGYWNFDSSSSLQSTFSCSVASDLSSPGAIYRWDTTHPIFTTPYAISDITTRGDVGWADDGDEMRATGTATLPGGYASAVSTTRGAICEANSGATIYNGLLFDDYSGDQDSDGTKDIIELIANEIYYVIYGGCDEDSDGYDSTSTSCGGDDCDDTDAGINPGAAEIAYDGIDQDCDGADLTDVDGDGHDASSVGGDDCDDTDATIFPGATEVPYDGIDQDCDGADLIDVDGDGYDGTRGGGTDCDDTDATVHPGASEVADGVDEDCDGTVDETTDLHDDDGDGWTEEGGDCDDAESTVHPSATETCDGVDEDCDGTIDEETSCGDDDGDGYTEDTGDCHDGDASINPGATETLGNGIDDDCDGIVDDGGGDADGDGASPAGGDCDDGDDTTYAGAPELADGVDNDCDGTIDEGTTAYDDDGDGYSEDGGDCDDTDAFVHPDAPEFENGYDDDCDESVDEGGDRYDDDGDGVTERGGDCDDANADIHPGAAETENGVDDDCDGLVDEGTDAFDADADGTSPADGDCDDAEPWVNPDATERCNDVDDNCDGAVDEGCDGDTASADPSKDGAGDCGCGGGSPVAGALILASALAMARRRR
;
A
#
# COMPACT_ATOMS: atom_id res chain seq x y z
N MET A 1 17.35 -32.15 8.16
CA MET A 1 16.66 -33.45 8.08
C MET A 1 15.26 -33.27 8.61
N ILE A 2 14.26 -33.24 7.73
CA ILE A 2 12.83 -33.24 8.07
C ILE A 2 12.18 -34.17 7.04
N PRO A 3 11.46 -35.24 7.43
CA PRO A 3 10.72 -36.05 6.49
C PRO A 3 9.36 -35.40 6.23
N LEU A 4 9.16 -34.88 5.02
CA LEU A 4 7.84 -34.42 4.58
C LEU A 4 6.97 -35.65 4.32
N LEU A 5 6.01 -35.91 5.22
CA LEU A 5 5.04 -36.99 5.07
C LEU A 5 3.87 -36.48 4.23
N LEU A 6 4.00 -36.52 2.90
CA LEU A 6 2.88 -36.17 2.03
C LEU A 6 1.85 -37.31 2.05
N ALA A 7 0.60 -36.97 2.38
CA ALA A 7 -0.48 -37.93 2.46
C ALA A 7 -1.02 -38.24 1.05
N LEU A 8 -0.81 -39.46 0.57
CA LEU A 8 -1.55 -39.93 -0.60
C LEU A 8 -3.04 -40.00 -0.30
N THR A 9 -3.82 -39.53 -1.26
CA THR A 9 -5.26 -39.71 -1.40
C THR A 9 -5.63 -41.20 -1.54
N ALA A 10 -6.93 -41.52 -1.59
CA ALA A 10 -7.40 -42.91 -1.63
C ALA A 10 -6.75 -43.69 -2.79
N PRO A 11 -6.41 -44.98 -2.59
CA PRO A 11 -5.57 -45.69 -3.55
C PRO A 11 -6.26 -45.81 -4.91
N ALA A 12 -5.50 -45.46 -5.96
CA ALA A 12 -5.73 -45.99 -7.30
C ALA A 12 -5.91 -47.52 -7.23
N HIS A 13 -6.72 -48.07 -8.14
CA HIS A 13 -7.11 -49.48 -8.10
C HIS A 13 -5.87 -50.38 -7.97
N ALA A 14 -5.83 -51.20 -6.92
CA ALA A 14 -4.68 -52.08 -6.70
C ALA A 14 -4.64 -53.16 -7.79
N LEU A 15 -3.67 -53.02 -8.70
CA LEU A 15 -3.53 -53.83 -9.91
C LEU A 15 -3.74 -55.34 -9.67
N ASP A 16 -4.73 -55.93 -10.32
CA ASP A 16 -5.07 -57.34 -10.16
C ASP A 16 -4.17 -58.23 -11.05
N ILE A 17 -3.05 -58.71 -10.49
CA ILE A 17 -2.06 -59.53 -11.20
C ILE A 17 -2.36 -61.03 -11.09
N LEU A 18 -2.32 -61.73 -12.23
CA LEU A 18 -2.34 -63.21 -12.28
C LEU A 18 -0.97 -63.78 -12.62
N LEU A 19 -0.41 -64.55 -11.69
CA LEU A 19 0.82 -65.32 -11.90
C LEU A 19 0.49 -66.76 -12.30
N TYR A 20 0.90 -67.19 -13.50
CA TYR A 20 1.03 -68.61 -13.84
C TYR A 20 2.51 -69.00 -13.86
N GLN A 21 2.91 -69.85 -12.92
CA GLN A 21 4.26 -70.38 -12.89
C GLN A 21 4.23 -71.89 -12.63
N ASP A 22 4.61 -72.65 -13.65
CA ASP A 22 4.52 -74.11 -13.68
C ASP A 22 5.87 -74.74 -13.30
N ALA A 23 5.88 -75.63 -12.30
CA ALA A 23 6.97 -76.54 -11.93
C ALA A 23 8.42 -75.97 -11.87
N SER A 24 8.58 -74.65 -11.92
CA SER A 24 9.85 -73.95 -12.06
C SER A 24 10.80 -74.29 -10.93
N LYS A 25 12.06 -74.56 -11.28
CA LYS A 25 13.10 -74.91 -10.32
C LYS A 25 13.55 -73.68 -9.53
N SER A 26 13.51 -72.49 -10.14
CA SER A 26 14.04 -71.25 -9.57
C SER A 26 12.98 -70.21 -9.18
N LYS A 27 11.71 -70.37 -9.60
CA LYS A 27 10.59 -69.49 -9.21
C LYS A 27 10.80 -67.99 -9.48
N GLN A 28 11.39 -67.66 -10.63
CA GLN A 28 11.92 -66.32 -10.88
C GLN A 28 10.85 -65.25 -11.06
N ALA A 29 9.81 -65.51 -11.85
CA ALA A 29 8.67 -64.59 -12.00
C ALA A 29 7.95 -64.28 -10.67
N GLN A 30 7.81 -65.28 -9.78
CA GLN A 30 7.32 -65.05 -8.42
C GLN A 30 8.27 -64.14 -7.62
N ALA A 31 9.59 -64.31 -7.76
CA ALA A 31 10.59 -63.50 -7.08
C ALA A 31 10.59 -62.04 -7.60
N ALA A 32 10.39 -61.82 -8.90
CA ALA A 32 10.30 -60.49 -9.51
C ALA A 32 9.10 -59.69 -8.96
N LEU A 33 7.90 -60.28 -9.00
CA LEU A 33 6.70 -59.69 -8.37
C LEU A 33 6.90 -59.40 -6.87
N THR A 34 7.62 -60.28 -6.17
CA THR A 34 7.94 -60.08 -4.75
C THR A 34 8.98 -58.97 -4.53
N LYS A 35 9.96 -58.79 -5.42
CA LYS A 35 10.97 -57.70 -5.39
C LYS A 35 10.31 -56.33 -5.65
N LEU A 36 9.31 -56.27 -6.53
CA LEU A 36 8.46 -55.10 -6.78
C LEU A 36 7.42 -54.83 -5.68
N GLY A 37 7.17 -55.78 -4.77
CA GLY A 37 6.17 -55.64 -3.71
C GLY A 37 4.72 -55.87 -4.14
N TYR A 38 4.45 -56.29 -5.38
CA TYR A 38 3.10 -56.50 -5.87
C TYR A 38 2.42 -57.74 -5.27
N ALA A 39 1.11 -57.59 -4.99
CA ALA A 39 0.23 -58.72 -4.71
C ALA A 39 -0.15 -59.44 -6.02
N TYR A 40 -0.34 -60.76 -5.96
CA TYR A 40 -0.72 -61.56 -7.12
C TYR A 40 -1.52 -62.80 -6.72
N THR A 41 -2.41 -63.25 -7.62
CA THR A 41 -3.07 -64.56 -7.50
C THR A 41 -2.33 -65.61 -8.32
N THR A 42 -1.95 -66.72 -7.69
CA THR A 42 -1.31 -67.85 -8.41
C THR A 42 -2.34 -68.77 -9.07
N ALA A 43 -2.23 -68.93 -10.39
CA ALA A 43 -2.99 -69.92 -11.15
C ALA A 43 -2.33 -71.31 -11.15
N THR A 44 -3.15 -72.36 -11.32
CA THR A 44 -2.69 -73.72 -11.60
C THR A 44 -3.10 -74.12 -13.02
N SER A 45 -2.53 -75.19 -13.57
CA SER A 45 -2.84 -75.65 -14.94
C SER A 45 -4.34 -75.91 -15.16
N SER A 46 -5.10 -76.22 -14.11
CA SER A 46 -6.56 -76.39 -14.18
C SER A 46 -7.39 -75.12 -13.94
N THR A 47 -6.81 -74.03 -13.44
CA THR A 47 -7.55 -72.78 -13.12
C THR A 47 -7.18 -71.59 -14.00
N PHE A 48 -5.98 -71.56 -14.59
CA PHE A 48 -5.48 -70.44 -15.39
C PHE A 48 -6.48 -69.93 -16.43
N THR A 49 -6.94 -70.81 -17.34
CA THR A 49 -7.90 -70.45 -18.39
C THR A 49 -9.17 -69.81 -17.81
N THR A 50 -9.70 -70.34 -16.71
CA THR A 50 -10.89 -69.79 -16.03
C THR A 50 -10.62 -68.40 -15.47
N TYR A 51 -9.47 -68.18 -14.84
CA TYR A 51 -9.08 -66.88 -14.30
C TYR A 51 -8.86 -65.83 -15.40
N VAL A 52 -8.11 -66.14 -16.46
CA VAL A 52 -7.92 -65.22 -17.60
C VAL A 52 -9.27 -64.87 -18.27
N THR A 53 -10.14 -65.85 -18.50
CA THR A 53 -11.47 -65.60 -19.11
C THR A 53 -12.47 -64.93 -18.17
N SER A 54 -12.18 -64.80 -16.88
CA SER A 54 -13.06 -64.05 -15.95
C SER A 54 -12.99 -62.54 -16.18
N GLY A 55 -11.90 -62.06 -16.80
CA GLY A 55 -11.70 -60.65 -17.12
C GLY A 55 -11.27 -59.76 -15.95
N THR A 56 -11.09 -60.31 -14.75
CA THR A 56 -10.76 -59.54 -13.54
C THR A 56 -9.29 -59.11 -13.45
N TYR A 57 -8.39 -59.88 -14.05
CA TYR A 57 -6.95 -59.59 -13.98
C TYR A 57 -6.53 -58.67 -15.11
N GLU A 58 -5.67 -57.71 -14.78
CA GLU A 58 -5.17 -56.64 -15.65
C GLU A 58 -3.82 -57.01 -16.26
N LEU A 59 -2.94 -57.65 -15.47
CA LEU A 59 -1.64 -58.17 -15.89
C LEU A 59 -1.57 -59.70 -15.73
N LEU A 60 -1.11 -60.39 -16.78
CA LEU A 60 -0.72 -61.80 -16.71
C LEU A 60 0.81 -61.94 -16.70
N VAL A 61 1.37 -62.50 -15.62
CA VAL A 61 2.77 -62.90 -15.56
C VAL A 61 2.86 -64.42 -15.74
N ILE A 62 3.53 -64.88 -16.79
CA ILE A 62 3.48 -66.26 -17.27
C ILE A 62 4.89 -66.82 -17.42
N ASP A 63 5.23 -67.83 -16.61
CA ASP A 63 6.49 -68.58 -16.67
C ASP A 63 6.18 -70.06 -16.91
N MET A 64 6.38 -70.51 -18.15
CA MET A 64 6.04 -71.86 -18.62
C MET A 64 7.26 -72.58 -19.18
N PRO A 65 8.11 -73.16 -18.32
CA PRO A 65 9.22 -74.01 -18.75
C PRO A 65 8.77 -75.44 -19.09
N SER A 66 7.55 -75.90 -18.75
CA SER A 66 7.14 -77.28 -19.12
C SER A 66 5.63 -77.56 -19.21
N THR A 67 4.85 -77.35 -18.15
CA THR A 67 3.46 -77.79 -18.02
C THR A 67 2.47 -76.75 -18.52
N LEU A 68 1.88 -77.04 -19.67
CA LEU A 68 0.84 -76.21 -20.26
C LEU A 68 -0.42 -76.11 -19.35
N PRO A 69 -1.11 -74.97 -19.36
CA PRO A 69 -2.48 -74.88 -18.87
C PRO A 69 -3.43 -75.80 -19.65
N THR A 70 -4.55 -76.16 -19.02
CA THR A 70 -5.62 -76.95 -19.64
C THR A 70 -6.72 -76.07 -20.20
N GLY A 71 -7.38 -76.55 -21.27
CA GLY A 71 -8.41 -75.79 -21.98
C GLY A 71 -7.84 -74.90 -23.08
N SER A 72 -8.61 -73.91 -23.53
CA SER A 72 -8.27 -72.98 -24.62
C SER A 72 -7.46 -71.78 -24.11
N TRP A 73 -6.32 -72.04 -23.46
CA TRP A 73 -5.53 -71.03 -22.75
C TRP A 73 -4.88 -70.00 -23.68
N GLU A 74 -4.35 -70.42 -24.83
CA GLU A 74 -3.78 -69.48 -25.83
C GLU A 74 -4.83 -68.45 -26.29
N SER A 75 -6.04 -68.93 -26.58
CA SER A 75 -7.16 -68.07 -26.99
C SER A 75 -7.66 -67.17 -25.85
N ALA A 76 -7.46 -67.58 -24.59
CA ALA A 76 -7.75 -66.74 -23.44
C ALA A 76 -6.74 -65.58 -23.31
N ILE A 77 -5.44 -65.85 -23.53
CA ILE A 77 -4.39 -64.81 -23.59
C ILE A 77 -4.66 -63.84 -24.76
N ALA A 78 -4.93 -64.35 -25.96
CA ALA A 78 -5.29 -63.51 -27.10
C ALA A 78 -6.53 -62.63 -26.84
N SER A 79 -7.53 -63.17 -26.14
CA SER A 79 -8.73 -62.44 -25.71
C SER A 79 -8.50 -61.51 -24.50
N HIS A 80 -7.34 -61.55 -23.85
CA HIS A 80 -6.94 -60.62 -22.80
C HIS A 80 -6.19 -59.44 -23.41
N VAL A 81 -5.20 -59.69 -24.25
CA VAL A 81 -4.49 -58.65 -25.04
C VAL A 81 -5.48 -57.85 -25.89
N SER A 82 -6.45 -58.51 -26.54
CA SER A 82 -7.49 -57.80 -27.33
C SER A 82 -8.47 -56.94 -26.51
N ARG A 83 -8.33 -56.89 -25.18
CA ARG A 83 -9.08 -56.01 -24.27
C ARG A 83 -8.19 -54.94 -23.62
N GLY A 84 -6.95 -54.76 -24.10
CA GLY A 84 -5.95 -53.89 -23.46
C GLY A 84 -5.24 -54.52 -22.26
N GLY A 85 -5.36 -55.83 -22.07
CA GLY A 85 -4.75 -56.52 -20.94
C GLY A 85 -3.25 -56.81 -21.14
N MET A 86 -2.45 -56.54 -20.11
CA MET A 86 -1.00 -56.64 -20.14
C MET A 86 -0.50 -58.10 -20.00
N VAL A 87 0.62 -58.44 -20.64
CA VAL A 87 1.22 -59.77 -20.52
C VAL A 87 2.75 -59.74 -20.52
N VAL A 88 3.38 -60.34 -19.51
CA VAL A 88 4.81 -60.69 -19.50
C VAL A 88 4.92 -62.21 -19.49
N MET A 89 5.51 -62.80 -20.54
CA MET A 89 5.42 -64.25 -20.77
C MET A 89 6.73 -64.89 -21.27
N GLY A 90 7.17 -65.99 -20.67
CA GLY A 90 8.17 -66.91 -21.21
C GLY A 90 7.59 -68.32 -21.42
N TYR A 91 7.85 -68.94 -22.58
CA TYR A 91 7.23 -70.22 -22.96
C TYR A 91 8.06 -71.04 -23.97
N TRP A 92 8.43 -72.27 -23.59
CA TRP A 92 9.36 -73.13 -24.33
C TRP A 92 8.94 -73.54 -25.76
N ASN A 93 7.66 -73.50 -26.12
CA ASN A 93 7.13 -74.10 -27.36
C ASN A 93 6.21 -73.11 -28.12
N PHE A 94 6.65 -71.85 -28.17
CA PHE A 94 5.98 -70.74 -28.85
C PHE A 94 6.10 -70.86 -30.38
N ASP A 95 7.16 -71.50 -30.89
CA ASP A 95 7.33 -71.93 -32.29
C ASP A 95 6.10 -72.67 -32.86
N SER A 96 5.46 -73.50 -32.03
CA SER A 96 4.27 -74.29 -32.38
C SER A 96 2.96 -73.50 -32.32
N SER A 97 2.99 -72.31 -31.71
CA SER A 97 1.81 -71.51 -31.35
C SER A 97 1.61 -70.33 -32.29
N SER A 98 1.04 -70.59 -33.46
CA SER A 98 0.72 -69.54 -34.45
C SER A 98 -0.32 -68.52 -33.95
N SER A 99 -1.13 -68.89 -32.96
CA SER A 99 -2.11 -68.03 -32.29
C SER A 99 -1.41 -66.94 -31.46
N LEU A 100 -0.46 -67.33 -30.61
CA LEU A 100 0.31 -66.41 -29.78
C LEU A 100 1.31 -65.60 -30.62
N GLN A 101 1.99 -66.22 -31.60
CA GLN A 101 2.84 -65.48 -32.54
C GLN A 101 2.09 -64.33 -33.25
N SER A 102 0.81 -64.55 -33.60
CA SER A 102 -0.04 -63.50 -34.17
C SER A 102 -0.50 -62.45 -33.15
N THR A 103 -0.60 -62.81 -31.86
CA THR A 103 -1.08 -61.95 -30.77
C THR A 103 0.01 -60.98 -30.31
N PHE A 104 1.25 -61.48 -30.16
CA PHE A 104 2.42 -60.68 -29.78
C PHE A 104 3.13 -60.07 -31.01
N SER A 105 2.54 -60.18 -32.20
CA SER A 105 3.15 -59.75 -33.46
C SER A 105 4.62 -60.21 -33.63
N CYS A 106 4.98 -61.39 -33.12
CA CYS A 106 6.35 -61.92 -33.14
C CYS A 106 6.37 -63.36 -33.61
N SER A 107 7.29 -63.67 -34.53
CA SER A 107 7.44 -64.99 -35.15
C SER A 107 8.77 -65.63 -34.76
N VAL A 108 8.79 -66.95 -34.60
CA VAL A 108 10.04 -67.68 -34.34
C VAL A 108 10.90 -67.73 -35.60
N ALA A 109 12.16 -67.32 -35.45
CA ALA A 109 13.20 -67.39 -36.46
C ALA A 109 13.99 -68.71 -36.39
N SER A 110 14.28 -69.22 -35.19
CA SER A 110 14.79 -70.57 -34.95
C SER A 110 14.62 -71.01 -33.49
N ASP A 111 14.27 -72.28 -33.25
CA ASP A 111 14.26 -72.89 -31.91
C ASP A 111 15.69 -73.07 -31.35
N LEU A 112 15.83 -72.92 -30.02
CA LEU A 112 17.08 -72.99 -29.27
C LEU A 112 17.02 -74.03 -28.13
N SER A 113 17.36 -75.28 -28.44
CA SER A 113 17.79 -76.31 -27.45
C SER A 113 18.97 -75.97 -26.51
N SER A 114 19.50 -74.74 -26.52
CA SER A 114 20.53 -74.22 -25.61
C SER A 114 20.75 -72.71 -25.90
N PRO A 115 19.98 -71.79 -25.28
CA PRO A 115 20.11 -70.37 -25.54
C PRO A 115 21.47 -69.78 -25.12
N GLY A 116 21.82 -68.65 -25.74
CA GLY A 116 23.09 -67.95 -25.53
C GLY A 116 23.03 -66.90 -24.42
N ALA A 117 24.04 -66.04 -24.37
CA ALA A 117 23.93 -64.80 -23.60
C ALA A 117 22.90 -63.85 -24.24
N ILE A 118 22.19 -63.09 -23.41
CA ILE A 118 21.22 -62.07 -23.83
C ILE A 118 21.93 -60.73 -23.76
N TYR A 119 21.99 -60.04 -24.90
CA TYR A 119 22.62 -58.74 -25.06
C TYR A 119 21.54 -57.68 -25.19
N ARG A 120 21.72 -56.57 -24.48
CA ARG A 120 20.85 -55.39 -24.56
C ARG A 120 21.15 -54.67 -25.87
N TRP A 121 20.18 -54.57 -26.77
CA TRP A 121 20.37 -53.95 -28.08
C TRP A 121 20.02 -52.47 -28.07
N ASP A 122 18.99 -52.13 -27.31
CA ASP A 122 18.79 -50.79 -26.78
C ASP A 122 19.21 -50.80 -25.30
N THR A 123 20.29 -50.09 -24.95
CA THR A 123 20.80 -50.04 -23.56
C THR A 123 20.09 -49.00 -22.70
N THR A 124 19.20 -48.21 -23.29
CA THR A 124 18.44 -47.13 -22.65
C THR A 124 16.99 -47.54 -22.36
N HIS A 125 16.47 -48.53 -23.10
CA HIS A 125 15.10 -49.06 -22.94
C HIS A 125 14.75 -49.39 -21.47
N PRO A 126 13.60 -48.96 -20.95
CA PRO A 126 13.23 -49.11 -19.53
C PRO A 126 13.36 -50.53 -18.97
N ILE A 127 13.03 -51.57 -19.77
CA ILE A 127 13.20 -52.98 -19.36
C ILE A 127 14.64 -53.36 -18.91
N PHE A 128 15.66 -52.56 -19.23
CA PHE A 128 17.04 -52.78 -18.79
C PHE A 128 17.54 -51.77 -17.75
N THR A 129 16.77 -50.73 -17.43
CA THR A 129 17.20 -49.57 -16.64
C THR A 129 16.31 -49.29 -15.44
N THR A 130 15.01 -49.61 -15.51
CA THR A 130 13.99 -49.18 -14.54
C THR A 130 13.07 -50.34 -14.13
N PRO A 131 12.86 -50.57 -12.83
CA PRO A 131 13.45 -49.89 -11.68
C PRO A 131 14.87 -50.39 -11.32
N TYR A 132 15.40 -51.41 -12.00
CA TYR A 132 16.72 -51.99 -11.73
C TYR A 132 17.64 -51.91 -12.96
N ALA A 133 18.84 -51.36 -12.81
CA ALA A 133 19.80 -51.25 -13.91
C ALA A 133 20.54 -52.58 -14.13
N ILE A 134 20.16 -53.34 -15.15
CA ILE A 134 20.71 -54.67 -15.41
C ILE A 134 21.77 -54.70 -16.50
N SER A 135 22.75 -55.61 -16.35
CA SER A 135 23.81 -55.87 -17.33
C SER A 135 23.39 -56.88 -18.40
N ASP A 136 24.28 -57.14 -19.39
CA ASP A 136 24.06 -58.24 -20.35
C ASP A 136 24.05 -59.59 -19.61
N ILE A 137 22.97 -60.37 -19.77
CA ILE A 137 22.77 -61.63 -19.05
C ILE A 137 23.59 -62.72 -19.72
N THR A 138 24.73 -63.05 -19.13
CA THR A 138 25.78 -63.91 -19.70
C THR A 138 25.91 -65.27 -19.00
N THR A 139 25.32 -65.45 -17.82
CA THR A 139 25.50 -66.65 -16.98
C THR A 139 24.28 -67.58 -17.00
N ARG A 140 24.36 -68.63 -17.84
CA ARG A 140 23.37 -69.71 -17.93
C ARG A 140 23.53 -70.72 -16.78
N GLY A 141 22.40 -71.12 -16.18
CA GLY A 141 22.30 -72.15 -15.14
C GLY A 141 21.96 -73.56 -15.66
N ASP A 142 21.51 -73.67 -16.93
CA ASP A 142 21.10 -74.88 -17.67
C ASP A 142 20.37 -75.92 -16.82
N VAL A 143 19.05 -75.80 -16.81
CA VAL A 143 18.18 -76.71 -16.05
C VAL A 143 17.88 -78.03 -16.79
N GLY A 144 18.32 -78.18 -18.04
CA GLY A 144 18.32 -79.43 -18.80
C GLY A 144 16.95 -79.88 -19.31
N TRP A 145 16.15 -78.98 -19.89
CA TRP A 145 14.87 -79.34 -20.52
C TRP A 145 15.02 -79.74 -22.00
N ALA A 146 16.14 -79.35 -22.64
CA ALA A 146 16.58 -79.73 -24.00
C ALA A 146 15.79 -79.08 -25.15
N ASP A 147 14.88 -78.18 -24.79
CA ASP A 147 14.16 -77.23 -25.62
C ASP A 147 13.97 -76.02 -24.69
N ASP A 148 14.85 -75.02 -24.85
CA ASP A 148 15.20 -74.08 -23.78
C ASP A 148 14.97 -72.60 -24.22
N GLY A 149 14.37 -72.34 -25.40
CA GLY A 149 14.00 -71.01 -25.88
C GLY A 149 13.86 -70.88 -27.41
N ASP A 150 13.56 -69.67 -27.88
CA ASP A 150 13.31 -69.30 -29.29
C ASP A 150 14.11 -68.05 -29.68
N GLU A 151 14.84 -68.06 -30.81
CA GLU A 151 15.24 -66.81 -31.49
C GLU A 151 14.03 -66.21 -32.20
N MET A 152 13.77 -64.93 -31.94
CA MET A 152 12.59 -64.24 -32.47
C MET A 152 12.90 -63.26 -33.62
N ARG A 153 11.85 -63.01 -34.38
CA ARG A 153 11.70 -61.92 -35.33
C ARG A 153 10.41 -61.16 -35.02
N ALA A 154 10.54 -59.85 -34.80
CA ALA A 154 9.41 -58.93 -34.80
C ALA A 154 8.69 -58.88 -36.16
N THR A 155 7.38 -58.73 -36.10
CA THR A 155 6.48 -58.50 -37.24
C THR A 155 5.49 -57.40 -36.87
N GLY A 156 4.78 -56.81 -37.84
CA GLY A 156 3.88 -55.69 -37.55
C GLY A 156 4.61 -54.51 -36.91
N THR A 157 4.16 -54.11 -35.72
CA THR A 157 4.71 -53.01 -34.90
C THR A 157 5.60 -53.46 -33.75
N ALA A 158 5.84 -54.77 -33.56
CA ALA A 158 6.68 -55.26 -32.47
C ALA A 158 8.15 -54.79 -32.60
N THR A 159 8.82 -54.66 -31.47
CA THR A 159 10.25 -54.34 -31.37
C THR A 159 11.05 -55.54 -30.82
N LEU A 160 12.38 -55.44 -30.85
CA LEU A 160 13.28 -56.44 -30.26
C LEU A 160 14.34 -55.70 -29.41
N PRO A 161 14.05 -55.35 -28.15
CA PRO A 161 14.96 -54.54 -27.32
C PRO A 161 16.24 -55.31 -26.90
N GLY A 162 16.22 -56.65 -26.91
CA GLY A 162 17.40 -57.48 -26.62
C GLY A 162 17.43 -58.80 -27.39
N GLY A 163 18.61 -59.41 -27.51
CA GLY A 163 18.79 -60.63 -28.30
C GLY A 163 20.05 -61.45 -28.06
N TYR A 164 20.08 -62.64 -28.67
CA TYR A 164 21.13 -63.67 -28.51
C TYR A 164 22.43 -63.39 -29.30
N ALA A 165 22.64 -62.14 -29.72
CA ALA A 165 23.78 -61.69 -30.50
C ALA A 165 24.32 -60.39 -29.90
N SER A 166 25.65 -60.22 -29.85
CA SER A 166 26.27 -58.97 -29.36
C SER A 166 26.12 -57.77 -30.30
N ALA A 167 25.21 -57.84 -31.27
CA ALA A 167 24.87 -56.80 -32.23
C ALA A 167 23.43 -57.00 -32.72
N VAL A 168 22.71 -55.89 -32.93
CA VAL A 168 21.28 -55.86 -33.28
C VAL A 168 20.95 -56.74 -34.49
N SER A 169 19.88 -57.54 -34.41
CA SER A 169 19.51 -58.48 -35.47
C SER A 169 18.01 -58.77 -35.58
N THR A 170 17.45 -58.68 -36.79
CA THR A 170 16.02 -58.92 -37.07
C THR A 170 15.59 -60.41 -37.09
N THR A 171 16.46 -61.31 -36.61
CA THR A 171 16.20 -62.76 -36.52
C THR A 171 16.82 -63.42 -35.28
N ARG A 172 17.44 -62.66 -34.37
CA ARG A 172 18.12 -63.22 -33.19
C ARG A 172 17.62 -62.58 -31.89
N GLY A 173 16.39 -62.08 -31.90
CA GLY A 173 15.76 -61.46 -30.73
C GLY A 173 15.56 -62.49 -29.62
N ALA A 174 15.68 -62.06 -28.38
CA ALA A 174 15.45 -62.85 -27.17
C ALA A 174 14.27 -62.28 -26.37
N ILE A 175 14.04 -60.97 -26.48
CA ILE A 175 12.88 -60.26 -25.93
C ILE A 175 12.13 -59.64 -27.11
N CYS A 176 10.81 -59.82 -27.14
CA CYS A 176 9.88 -59.19 -28.07
C CYS A 176 8.91 -58.33 -27.27
N GLU A 177 8.86 -57.05 -27.58
CA GLU A 177 7.93 -56.08 -27.01
C GLU A 177 6.94 -55.68 -28.12
N ALA A 178 5.64 -55.65 -27.79
CA ALA A 178 4.57 -55.52 -28.75
C ALA A 178 3.29 -54.98 -28.13
N ASN A 179 2.35 -54.58 -29.00
CA ASN A 179 1.09 -53.95 -28.61
C ASN A 179 1.30 -52.66 -27.80
N SER A 180 2.25 -51.82 -28.24
CA SER A 180 2.65 -50.55 -27.60
C SER A 180 3.05 -50.75 -26.14
N GLY A 181 4.15 -51.47 -25.89
CA GLY A 181 4.63 -51.77 -24.54
C GLY A 181 3.81 -52.77 -23.73
N ALA A 182 2.48 -52.87 -23.93
CA ALA A 182 1.59 -53.66 -23.07
C ALA A 182 1.86 -55.18 -23.06
N THR A 183 2.61 -55.71 -24.02
CA THR A 183 2.94 -57.14 -24.05
C THR A 183 4.42 -57.41 -24.32
N ILE A 184 5.02 -58.24 -23.47
CA ILE A 184 6.37 -58.76 -23.62
C ILE A 184 6.34 -60.27 -23.70
N TYR A 185 6.92 -60.80 -24.78
CA TYR A 185 7.23 -62.22 -24.91
C TYR A 185 8.75 -62.44 -24.88
N ASN A 186 9.16 -63.32 -23.97
CA ASN A 186 10.51 -63.76 -23.76
C ASN A 186 10.75 -65.08 -24.49
N GLY A 187 11.60 -65.04 -25.50
CA GLY A 187 12.17 -66.21 -26.17
C GLY A 187 13.24 -66.92 -25.35
N LEU A 188 13.40 -66.57 -24.07
CA LEU A 188 14.20 -67.30 -23.09
C LEU A 188 13.28 -67.97 -22.06
N LEU A 189 13.75 -69.08 -21.48
CA LEU A 189 13.22 -69.58 -20.22
C LEU A 189 13.92 -68.88 -19.06
N PHE A 190 13.14 -68.21 -18.19
CA PHE A 190 13.66 -67.52 -17.02
C PHE A 190 14.50 -68.46 -16.14
N ASP A 191 13.97 -69.66 -15.88
CA ASP A 191 14.58 -70.74 -15.09
C ASP A 191 16.01 -71.14 -15.52
N ASP A 192 16.40 -70.80 -16.75
CA ASP A 192 17.63 -71.19 -17.41
C ASP A 192 18.81 -70.24 -17.14
N TYR A 193 18.55 -69.05 -16.60
CA TYR A 193 19.55 -68.07 -16.19
C TYR A 193 19.64 -68.00 -14.66
N SER A 194 20.85 -67.88 -14.13
CA SER A 194 21.06 -67.95 -12.67
C SER A 194 22.21 -67.11 -12.14
N GLY A 195 22.86 -66.32 -13.00
CA GLY A 195 23.87 -65.37 -12.56
C GLY A 195 23.30 -64.15 -11.87
N ASP A 196 24.23 -63.41 -11.30
CA ASP A 196 24.16 -62.13 -10.62
C ASP A 196 25.46 -61.45 -11.08
N GLN A 197 25.42 -60.63 -12.14
CA GLN A 197 26.63 -60.15 -12.83
C GLN A 197 27.22 -58.90 -12.17
N ASP A 198 26.38 -58.06 -11.57
CA ASP A 198 26.79 -56.86 -10.84
C ASP A 198 27.02 -57.10 -9.33
N SER A 199 26.59 -58.26 -8.80
CA SER A 199 26.74 -58.68 -7.41
C SER A 199 25.87 -57.89 -6.42
N ASP A 200 24.68 -57.44 -6.82
CA ASP A 200 23.69 -56.79 -5.94
C ASP A 200 23.03 -57.80 -4.95
N GLY A 201 23.08 -59.11 -5.25
CA GLY A 201 22.49 -60.19 -4.46
C GLY A 201 21.15 -60.72 -4.99
N THR A 202 20.64 -60.10 -6.05
CA THR A 202 19.56 -60.53 -6.92
C THR A 202 20.17 -61.18 -8.17
N LYS A 203 19.37 -61.93 -8.93
CA LYS A 203 19.80 -62.42 -10.24
C LYS A 203 19.36 -61.43 -11.30
N ASP A 204 20.21 -61.13 -12.28
CA ASP A 204 19.89 -60.15 -13.35
C ASP A 204 18.60 -60.52 -14.09
N ILE A 205 18.28 -61.81 -14.16
CA ILE A 205 17.06 -62.34 -14.78
C ILE A 205 15.79 -62.08 -13.95
N ILE A 206 15.87 -62.04 -12.62
CA ILE A 206 14.74 -61.64 -11.76
C ILE A 206 14.46 -60.14 -11.94
N GLU A 207 15.51 -59.37 -12.18
CA GLU A 207 15.45 -57.93 -12.38
C GLU A 207 14.97 -57.57 -13.78
N LEU A 208 15.39 -58.29 -14.82
CA LEU A 208 14.79 -58.19 -16.15
C LEU A 208 13.27 -58.39 -16.06
N ILE A 209 12.80 -59.49 -15.45
CA ILE A 209 11.36 -59.75 -15.32
C ILE A 209 10.68 -58.65 -14.49
N ALA A 210 11.36 -58.09 -13.48
CA ALA A 210 10.80 -57.01 -12.67
C ALA A 210 10.68 -55.70 -13.47
N ASN A 211 11.69 -55.36 -14.27
CA ASN A 211 11.67 -54.20 -15.17
C ASN A 211 10.64 -54.39 -16.29
N GLU A 212 10.50 -55.59 -16.84
CA GLU A 212 9.46 -55.91 -17.83
C GLU A 212 8.06 -55.74 -17.24
N ILE A 213 7.82 -56.24 -16.02
CA ILE A 213 6.55 -56.03 -15.30
C ILE A 213 6.32 -54.54 -15.05
N TYR A 214 7.33 -53.80 -14.59
CA TYR A 214 7.21 -52.36 -14.35
C TYR A 214 6.92 -51.59 -15.65
N TYR A 215 7.62 -51.92 -16.73
CA TYR A 215 7.47 -51.28 -18.03
C TYR A 215 6.10 -51.54 -18.67
N VAL A 216 5.54 -52.77 -18.60
CA VAL A 216 4.18 -52.97 -19.14
C VAL A 216 3.10 -52.23 -18.34
N ILE A 217 3.37 -51.89 -17.06
CA ILE A 217 2.44 -51.15 -16.18
C ILE A 217 2.55 -49.63 -16.38
N TYR A 218 3.76 -49.08 -16.52
CA TYR A 218 4.01 -47.62 -16.51
C TYR A 218 4.69 -47.08 -17.77
N GLY A 219 5.44 -47.89 -18.51
CA GLY A 219 6.32 -47.45 -19.60
C GLY A 219 5.64 -47.14 -20.93
N GLY A 220 4.33 -46.87 -20.90
CA GLY A 220 3.52 -46.39 -22.02
C GLY A 220 2.43 -45.45 -21.51
N CYS A 221 2.73 -44.72 -20.43
CA CYS A 221 1.87 -43.71 -19.82
C CYS A 221 2.47 -42.30 -19.88
N ASP A 222 3.75 -42.18 -20.21
CA ASP A 222 4.57 -40.96 -20.32
C ASP A 222 5.39 -41.16 -21.62
N GLU A 223 4.80 -40.86 -22.78
CA GLU A 223 5.36 -41.16 -24.11
C GLU A 223 6.46 -40.15 -24.52
N ASP A 224 6.41 -38.91 -24.02
CA ASP A 224 7.44 -37.88 -24.28
C ASP A 224 8.54 -37.75 -23.19
N SER A 225 8.34 -38.36 -22.01
CA SER A 225 9.27 -38.39 -20.88
C SER A 225 9.42 -37.08 -20.09
N ASP A 226 8.34 -36.29 -19.97
CA ASP A 226 8.31 -35.08 -19.13
C ASP A 226 8.04 -35.35 -17.64
N GLY A 227 7.42 -36.49 -17.33
CA GLY A 227 7.12 -36.97 -15.98
C GLY A 227 5.66 -36.82 -15.51
N TYR A 228 4.75 -36.38 -16.38
CA TYR A 228 3.30 -36.52 -16.20
C TYR A 228 2.79 -37.78 -16.91
N ASP A 229 1.74 -38.40 -16.36
CA ASP A 229 1.09 -39.56 -16.99
C ASP A 229 -0.12 -39.08 -17.82
N SER A 230 -0.35 -39.68 -19.00
CA SER A 230 -1.49 -39.41 -19.87
C SER A 230 -2.85 -39.52 -19.17
N THR A 231 -3.78 -38.67 -19.62
CA THR A 231 -5.23 -38.74 -19.34
C THR A 231 -5.93 -40.03 -19.82
N SER A 232 -5.18 -40.99 -20.39
CA SER A 232 -5.75 -42.28 -20.79
C SER A 232 -6.30 -43.05 -19.58
N THR A 233 -7.45 -43.73 -19.73
CA THR A 233 -8.12 -44.45 -18.61
C THR A 233 -7.27 -45.59 -18.02
N SER A 234 -6.20 -46.00 -18.72
CA SER A 234 -5.19 -46.96 -18.27
C SER A 234 -4.15 -46.37 -17.33
N CYS A 235 -3.79 -45.10 -17.53
CA CYS A 235 -2.71 -44.42 -16.81
C CYS A 235 -3.30 -43.52 -15.70
N GLY A 236 -4.31 -42.72 -16.07
CA GLY A 236 -5.10 -41.94 -15.11
C GLY A 236 -4.32 -40.79 -14.48
N GLY A 237 -3.33 -40.25 -15.20
CA GLY A 237 -2.77 -38.94 -14.91
C GLY A 237 -3.56 -37.83 -15.61
N ASP A 238 -2.94 -36.65 -15.65
CA ASP A 238 -3.60 -35.39 -15.95
C ASP A 238 -3.03 -34.71 -17.23
N ASP A 239 -2.12 -35.37 -17.95
CA ASP A 239 -1.57 -34.86 -19.22
C ASP A 239 -2.56 -35.00 -20.39
N CYS A 240 -2.82 -33.85 -21.04
CA CYS A 240 -3.76 -33.69 -22.14
C CYS A 240 -3.16 -33.86 -23.56
N ASP A 241 -1.84 -33.82 -23.74
CA ASP A 241 -1.14 -34.24 -24.98
C ASP A 241 0.25 -34.86 -24.68
N ASP A 242 0.21 -36.12 -24.20
CA ASP A 242 1.31 -37.10 -23.97
C ASP A 242 2.26 -37.35 -25.17
N THR A 243 2.21 -36.49 -26.20
CA THR A 243 3.17 -36.45 -27.31
C THR A 243 3.96 -35.15 -27.42
N ASP A 244 3.71 -34.15 -26.58
CA ASP A 244 4.42 -32.87 -26.53
C ASP A 244 4.65 -32.38 -25.09
N ALA A 245 5.88 -32.58 -24.58
CA ALA A 245 6.37 -32.19 -23.24
C ALA A 245 6.31 -30.68 -22.89
N GLY A 246 5.66 -29.87 -23.72
CA GLY A 246 5.25 -28.50 -23.42
C GLY A 246 3.79 -28.34 -23.00
N ILE A 247 2.99 -29.41 -23.05
CA ILE A 247 1.55 -29.45 -22.73
C ILE A 247 1.36 -30.45 -21.58
N ASN A 248 1.19 -29.96 -20.35
CA ASN A 248 0.99 -30.76 -19.13
C ASN A 248 0.63 -29.85 -17.94
N PRO A 249 0.09 -30.40 -16.82
CA PRO A 249 -0.27 -29.63 -15.62
C PRO A 249 0.83 -28.85 -14.87
N GLY A 250 2.08 -28.90 -15.35
CA GLY A 250 3.18 -28.05 -14.86
C GLY A 250 3.77 -27.12 -15.91
N ALA A 251 3.19 -27.07 -17.11
CA ALA A 251 3.53 -26.13 -18.15
C ALA A 251 3.16 -24.69 -17.73
N ALA A 252 3.62 -23.72 -18.52
CA ALA A 252 3.26 -22.33 -18.36
C ALA A 252 2.49 -21.89 -19.60
N GLU A 253 1.35 -21.25 -19.38
CA GLU A 253 0.47 -20.84 -20.47
C GLU A 253 1.09 -19.84 -21.45
N ILE A 254 0.66 -19.95 -22.71
CA ILE A 254 1.02 -19.03 -23.80
C ILE A 254 -0.26 -18.41 -24.33
N ALA A 255 -0.67 -17.33 -23.67
CA ALA A 255 -1.92 -16.63 -23.92
C ALA A 255 -2.24 -16.41 -25.41
N TYR A 256 -3.50 -16.71 -25.75
CA TYR A 256 -4.16 -16.50 -27.03
C TYR A 256 -3.61 -17.33 -28.21
N ASP A 257 -2.80 -18.37 -27.98
CA ASP A 257 -2.31 -19.24 -29.05
C ASP A 257 -3.31 -20.36 -29.45
N GLY A 258 -4.36 -20.54 -28.65
CA GLY A 258 -5.47 -21.46 -28.84
C GLY A 258 -5.19 -22.89 -28.38
N ILE A 259 -4.15 -23.09 -27.58
CA ILE A 259 -3.75 -24.35 -26.98
C ILE A 259 -3.85 -24.21 -25.46
N ASP A 260 -4.27 -25.29 -24.80
CA ASP A 260 -4.39 -25.46 -23.35
C ASP A 260 -3.10 -26.18 -22.92
N GLN A 261 -2.08 -25.39 -22.57
CA GLN A 261 -0.75 -25.85 -22.15
C GLN A 261 -0.82 -26.54 -20.79
N ASP A 262 -1.52 -25.96 -19.82
CA ASP A 262 -1.51 -26.44 -18.44
C ASP A 262 -2.65 -27.41 -18.09
N CYS A 263 -3.44 -27.80 -19.10
CA CYS A 263 -4.52 -28.78 -19.01
C CYS A 263 -5.63 -28.41 -17.99
N ASP A 264 -5.78 -27.13 -17.61
CA ASP A 264 -6.87 -26.67 -16.73
C ASP A 264 -8.25 -26.69 -17.42
N GLY A 265 -8.25 -26.65 -18.76
CA GLY A 265 -9.43 -26.71 -19.62
C GLY A 265 -9.62 -25.52 -20.56
N ALA A 266 -8.73 -24.51 -20.55
CA ALA A 266 -8.75 -23.38 -21.47
C ALA A 266 -7.34 -22.84 -21.79
N ASP A 267 -7.20 -22.17 -22.94
CA ASP A 267 -6.09 -21.23 -23.21
C ASP A 267 -6.25 -19.99 -22.30
N LEU A 268 -5.15 -19.36 -21.89
CA LEU A 268 -5.16 -18.17 -21.05
C LEU A 268 -5.71 -16.97 -21.83
N THR A 269 -6.93 -16.55 -21.50
CA THR A 269 -7.66 -15.45 -22.16
C THR A 269 -7.75 -14.14 -21.37
N ASP A 270 -7.39 -14.18 -20.08
CA ASP A 270 -7.33 -13.09 -19.09
C ASP A 270 -5.89 -13.09 -18.53
N VAL A 271 -5.02 -12.20 -19.02
CA VAL A 271 -3.57 -12.27 -18.74
C VAL A 271 -3.14 -11.55 -17.47
N ASP A 272 -3.87 -10.52 -17.03
CA ASP A 272 -3.54 -9.76 -15.81
C ASP A 272 -4.38 -10.16 -14.58
N GLY A 273 -5.49 -10.89 -14.78
CA GLY A 273 -6.26 -11.58 -13.75
C GLY A 273 -7.39 -10.76 -13.14
N ASP A 274 -7.95 -9.78 -13.85
CA ASP A 274 -9.07 -8.98 -13.36
C ASP A 274 -10.46 -9.65 -13.51
N GLY A 275 -10.55 -10.67 -14.38
CA GLY A 275 -11.76 -11.44 -14.67
C GLY A 275 -12.46 -11.12 -15.99
N HIS A 276 -11.88 -10.26 -16.84
CA HIS A 276 -12.30 -10.00 -18.21
C HIS A 276 -11.40 -10.73 -19.23
N ASP A 277 -11.97 -11.12 -20.37
CA ASP A 277 -11.22 -11.78 -21.45
C ASP A 277 -10.77 -10.73 -22.48
N ALA A 278 -9.58 -10.89 -23.07
CA ALA A 278 -9.06 -9.97 -24.07
C ALA A 278 -10.00 -9.80 -25.27
N SER A 279 -10.21 -8.55 -25.71
CA SER A 279 -10.90 -8.24 -26.97
C SER A 279 -10.26 -8.92 -28.20
N SER A 280 -8.99 -9.30 -28.13
CA SER A 280 -8.28 -10.03 -29.18
C SER A 280 -8.80 -11.47 -29.41
N VAL A 281 -9.26 -12.14 -28.36
CA VAL A 281 -9.92 -13.46 -28.40
C VAL A 281 -11.45 -13.36 -28.42
N GLY A 282 -11.99 -12.16 -28.20
CA GLY A 282 -13.41 -11.84 -28.35
C GLY A 282 -14.16 -11.63 -27.03
N GLY A 283 -13.44 -11.40 -25.94
CA GLY A 283 -14.00 -10.80 -24.73
C GLY A 283 -14.21 -9.29 -24.86
N ASP A 284 -14.30 -8.60 -23.74
CA ASP A 284 -14.66 -7.19 -23.65
C ASP A 284 -13.55 -6.26 -23.13
N ASP A 285 -12.40 -6.79 -22.71
CA ASP A 285 -11.24 -5.99 -22.29
C ASP A 285 -10.48 -5.35 -23.47
N CYS A 286 -10.20 -4.05 -23.34
CA CYS A 286 -9.46 -3.24 -24.31
C CYS A 286 -7.93 -3.17 -24.09
N ASP A 287 -7.38 -3.49 -22.92
CA ASP A 287 -5.94 -3.69 -22.65
C ASP A 287 -5.67 -4.75 -21.55
N ASP A 288 -5.84 -6.02 -21.93
CA ASP A 288 -5.56 -7.29 -21.20
C ASP A 288 -4.09 -7.49 -20.76
N THR A 289 -3.39 -6.39 -20.47
CA THR A 289 -2.07 -6.37 -19.82
C THR A 289 -2.01 -5.42 -18.63
N ASP A 290 -3.10 -4.73 -18.30
CA ASP A 290 -3.26 -3.83 -17.16
C ASP A 290 -4.66 -3.97 -16.53
N ALA A 291 -4.74 -4.72 -15.43
CA ALA A 291 -5.91 -5.01 -14.58
C ALA A 291 -6.62 -3.76 -13.96
N THR A 292 -6.37 -2.56 -14.49
CA THR A 292 -7.07 -1.32 -14.21
C THR A 292 -7.87 -0.79 -15.40
N ILE A 293 -7.77 -1.43 -16.57
CA ILE A 293 -8.46 -1.09 -17.82
C ILE A 293 -9.39 -2.26 -18.17
N PHE A 294 -10.69 -2.12 -17.92
CA PHE A 294 -11.69 -3.16 -18.19
C PHE A 294 -13.12 -2.59 -18.19
N PRO A 295 -14.09 -3.28 -18.81
CA PRO A 295 -15.52 -2.90 -18.81
C PRO A 295 -16.12 -2.53 -17.46
N GLY A 296 -16.26 -1.21 -17.22
CA GLY A 296 -16.78 -0.67 -15.97
C GLY A 296 -15.72 -0.46 -14.87
N ALA A 297 -14.44 -0.32 -15.24
CA ALA A 297 -13.42 0.29 -14.42
C ALA A 297 -13.79 1.75 -14.04
N THR A 298 -12.97 2.38 -13.20
CA THR A 298 -13.17 3.80 -12.86
C THR A 298 -12.25 4.65 -13.71
N GLU A 299 -12.88 5.46 -14.57
CA GLU A 299 -12.20 6.43 -15.44
C GLU A 299 -11.28 7.39 -14.66
N VAL A 300 -10.16 7.77 -15.28
CA VAL A 300 -9.23 8.79 -14.81
C VAL A 300 -9.24 9.96 -15.80
N PRO A 301 -10.03 11.03 -15.53
CA PRO A 301 -10.33 12.05 -16.52
C PRO A 301 -9.11 12.69 -17.20
N TYR A 302 -9.21 12.83 -18.52
CA TYR A 302 -8.30 13.54 -19.43
C TYR A 302 -6.87 12.97 -19.51
N ASP A 303 -6.63 11.72 -19.11
CA ASP A 303 -5.32 11.08 -19.27
C ASP A 303 -5.10 10.46 -20.67
N GLY A 304 -6.16 10.38 -21.47
CA GLY A 304 -6.18 9.87 -22.84
C GLY A 304 -6.30 8.35 -22.94
N ILE A 305 -6.61 7.66 -21.85
CA ILE A 305 -6.88 6.22 -21.76
C ILE A 305 -8.38 6.04 -21.50
N ASP A 306 -8.97 5.09 -22.22
CA ASP A 306 -10.35 4.62 -22.08
C ASP A 306 -10.26 3.44 -21.12
N GLN A 307 -10.39 3.69 -19.80
CA GLN A 307 -10.20 2.66 -18.77
C GLN A 307 -11.43 1.75 -18.67
N ASP A 308 -12.64 2.30 -18.83
CA ASP A 308 -13.88 1.52 -18.73
C ASP A 308 -14.30 0.82 -20.04
N CYS A 309 -13.49 0.98 -21.10
CA CYS A 309 -13.65 0.39 -22.42
C CYS A 309 -14.98 0.73 -23.14
N ASP A 310 -15.67 1.83 -22.79
CA ASP A 310 -16.89 2.26 -23.50
C ASP A 310 -16.61 2.88 -24.90
N GLY A 311 -15.38 3.33 -25.12
CA GLY A 311 -14.89 3.88 -26.38
C GLY A 311 -14.32 5.31 -26.30
N ALA A 312 -14.29 5.94 -25.12
CA ALA A 312 -13.66 7.24 -24.88
C ALA A 312 -13.23 7.45 -23.42
N ASP A 313 -12.14 8.20 -23.23
CA ASP A 313 -11.73 8.82 -21.96
C ASP A 313 -12.81 9.81 -21.47
N LEU A 314 -13.09 9.81 -20.17
CA LEU A 314 -14.03 10.70 -19.48
C LEU A 314 -13.58 12.17 -19.53
N ILE A 315 -14.14 12.90 -20.50
CA ILE A 315 -13.88 14.32 -20.76
C ILE A 315 -15.03 15.27 -20.40
N ASP A 316 -16.11 14.74 -19.82
CA ASP A 316 -17.31 15.43 -19.30
C ASP A 316 -17.53 14.85 -17.89
N VAL A 317 -16.93 15.47 -16.87
CA VAL A 317 -16.74 14.86 -15.54
C VAL A 317 -17.96 15.03 -14.62
N ASP A 318 -18.76 16.09 -14.80
CA ASP A 318 -20.00 16.30 -14.02
C ASP A 318 -21.28 15.78 -14.71
N GLY A 319 -21.23 15.52 -16.02
CA GLY A 319 -22.30 14.87 -16.78
C GLY A 319 -23.37 15.80 -17.33
N ASP A 320 -23.07 17.10 -17.51
CA ASP A 320 -24.00 18.08 -18.08
C ASP A 320 -24.18 17.95 -19.60
N GLY A 321 -23.19 17.37 -20.30
CA GLY A 321 -23.14 17.16 -21.74
C GLY A 321 -22.20 18.06 -22.54
N TYR A 322 -21.30 18.82 -21.91
CA TYR A 322 -20.25 19.62 -22.56
C TYR A 322 -18.84 19.16 -22.13
N ASP A 323 -18.01 18.74 -23.08
CA ASP A 323 -16.64 18.34 -22.75
C ASP A 323 -15.81 19.53 -22.20
N GLY A 324 -15.03 19.27 -21.15
CA GLY A 324 -14.12 20.22 -20.51
C GLY A 324 -12.97 20.69 -21.40
N THR A 325 -12.50 21.92 -21.15
CA THR A 325 -11.35 22.51 -21.87
C THR A 325 -10.08 21.65 -21.81
N ARG A 326 -9.91 20.79 -20.80
CA ARG A 326 -8.79 19.82 -20.71
C ARG A 326 -8.88 18.70 -21.74
N GLY A 327 -10.07 18.17 -21.99
CA GLY A 327 -10.37 17.25 -23.10
C GLY A 327 -10.35 17.93 -24.47
N GLY A 328 -10.36 19.27 -24.49
CA GLY A 328 -10.36 20.10 -25.69
C GLY A 328 -11.76 20.53 -26.14
N GLY A 329 -12.76 20.41 -25.27
CA GLY A 329 -14.07 21.00 -25.45
C GLY A 329 -14.11 22.47 -25.03
N THR A 330 -15.24 22.88 -24.47
CA THR A 330 -15.60 24.30 -24.27
C THR A 330 -16.04 24.65 -22.86
N ASP A 331 -16.21 23.67 -21.97
CA ASP A 331 -16.53 23.95 -20.57
C ASP A 331 -15.28 24.40 -19.78
N CYS A 332 -15.46 25.52 -19.08
CA CYS A 332 -14.47 26.23 -18.30
C CYS A 332 -14.31 25.71 -16.85
N ASP A 333 -15.32 25.05 -16.27
CA ASP A 333 -15.20 24.25 -15.03
C ASP A 333 -16.05 22.96 -15.08
N ASP A 334 -15.52 21.98 -15.82
CA ASP A 334 -15.98 20.58 -15.99
C ASP A 334 -16.12 19.77 -14.68
N THR A 335 -16.14 20.42 -13.51
CA THR A 335 -16.49 19.81 -12.23
C THR A 335 -17.77 20.38 -11.60
N ASP A 336 -18.42 21.34 -12.24
CA ASP A 336 -19.69 21.92 -11.81
C ASP A 336 -20.68 22.10 -12.99
N ALA A 337 -21.65 21.20 -13.07
CA ALA A 337 -22.72 21.14 -14.08
C ALA A 337 -23.67 22.37 -14.15
N THR A 338 -23.35 23.48 -13.48
CA THR A 338 -23.99 24.79 -13.72
C THR A 338 -23.11 25.78 -14.49
N VAL A 339 -21.81 25.52 -14.62
CA VAL A 339 -20.85 26.28 -15.43
C VAL A 339 -20.70 25.56 -16.77
N HIS A 340 -21.23 26.13 -17.85
CA HIS A 340 -21.15 25.54 -19.18
C HIS A 340 -21.49 26.56 -20.30
N PRO A 341 -21.02 26.35 -21.55
CA PRO A 341 -21.35 27.20 -22.70
C PRO A 341 -22.85 27.57 -22.85
N GLY A 342 -23.19 28.84 -22.57
CA GLY A 342 -24.57 29.33 -22.62
C GLY A 342 -25.44 28.93 -21.43
N ALA A 343 -24.85 28.86 -20.23
CA ALA A 343 -25.55 28.85 -18.95
C ALA A 343 -26.29 30.19 -18.69
N SER A 344 -26.39 30.62 -17.44
CA SER A 344 -26.99 31.92 -17.10
C SER A 344 -26.33 32.44 -15.84
N GLU A 345 -25.63 33.56 -15.98
CA GLU A 345 -24.85 34.20 -14.93
C GLU A 345 -25.64 34.38 -13.62
N VAL A 346 -24.94 34.17 -12.50
CA VAL A 346 -25.39 34.48 -11.15
C VAL A 346 -24.29 35.21 -10.40
N ALA A 347 -24.67 36.31 -9.74
CA ALA A 347 -23.80 37.25 -9.02
C ALA A 347 -22.94 36.60 -7.90
N ASP A 348 -21.88 35.88 -8.28
CA ASP A 348 -20.92 35.24 -7.38
C ASP A 348 -19.45 35.26 -7.87
N GLY A 349 -19.19 35.80 -9.06
CA GLY A 349 -17.85 36.00 -9.61
C GLY A 349 -17.29 34.84 -10.42
N VAL A 350 -18.15 33.91 -10.85
CA VAL A 350 -17.87 32.84 -11.82
C VAL A 350 -18.35 33.28 -13.22
N ASP A 351 -17.71 32.75 -14.26
CA ASP A 351 -18.11 32.87 -15.68
C ASP A 351 -18.94 31.61 -15.99
N GLU A 352 -20.25 31.64 -15.69
CA GLU A 352 -21.08 30.43 -15.86
C GLU A 352 -21.24 30.07 -17.34
N ASP A 353 -21.42 31.07 -18.20
CA ASP A 353 -21.69 30.92 -19.63
C ASP A 353 -20.43 30.58 -20.46
N CYS A 354 -19.23 30.68 -19.88
CA CYS A 354 -17.91 30.42 -20.46
C CYS A 354 -17.57 31.28 -21.70
N ASP A 355 -18.15 32.48 -21.89
CA ASP A 355 -17.75 33.39 -22.98
C ASP A 355 -16.54 34.29 -22.66
N GLY A 356 -16.17 34.40 -21.38
CA GLY A 356 -15.02 35.15 -20.90
C GLY A 356 -15.32 36.57 -20.40
N THR A 357 -16.59 36.96 -20.30
CA THR A 357 -17.04 37.90 -19.26
C THR A 357 -17.45 37.15 -17.98
N VAL A 358 -17.77 37.90 -16.93
CA VAL A 358 -18.19 37.38 -15.62
C VAL A 358 -19.36 38.26 -15.22
N ASP A 359 -20.44 37.64 -14.74
CA ASP A 359 -21.59 38.31 -14.16
C ASP A 359 -22.37 39.24 -15.14
N GLU A 360 -22.14 39.20 -16.48
CA GLU A 360 -22.56 40.25 -17.45
C GLU A 360 -24.07 40.35 -17.77
N THR A 361 -24.90 39.77 -16.94
CA THR A 361 -26.36 39.99 -16.94
C THR A 361 -26.93 40.26 -15.53
N THR A 362 -26.07 40.67 -14.61
CA THR A 362 -26.38 40.91 -13.19
C THR A 362 -25.92 42.30 -12.72
N ASP A 363 -26.51 42.75 -11.61
CA ASP A 363 -26.26 44.02 -10.92
C ASP A 363 -24.77 44.23 -10.46
N LEU A 364 -23.89 43.22 -10.65
CA LEU A 364 -22.45 43.25 -10.37
C LEU A 364 -21.55 43.58 -11.58
N HIS A 365 -22.10 43.69 -12.79
CA HIS A 365 -21.33 44.02 -13.99
C HIS A 365 -21.33 45.53 -14.26
N ASP A 366 -20.15 46.10 -14.47
CA ASP A 366 -19.91 47.50 -14.90
C ASP A 366 -20.22 47.59 -16.41
N ASP A 367 -21.47 47.90 -16.77
CA ASP A 367 -22.03 47.71 -18.12
C ASP A 367 -21.50 48.78 -19.12
N ASP A 368 -21.02 49.93 -18.61
CA ASP A 368 -20.44 51.01 -19.41
C ASP A 368 -18.91 51.26 -19.26
N GLY A 369 -18.30 50.76 -18.16
CA GLY A 369 -16.86 50.73 -17.94
C GLY A 369 -16.28 51.90 -17.14
N ASP A 370 -17.06 52.55 -16.28
CA ASP A 370 -16.61 53.67 -15.45
C ASP A 370 -16.02 53.25 -14.07
N GLY A 371 -16.38 52.05 -13.61
CA GLY A 371 -15.93 51.45 -12.35
C GLY A 371 -16.98 51.35 -11.24
N TRP A 372 -18.24 51.72 -11.50
CA TRP A 372 -19.41 51.46 -10.65
C TRP A 372 -20.31 50.38 -11.28
N THR A 373 -21.34 49.96 -10.55
CA THR A 373 -22.35 48.97 -10.98
C THR A 373 -23.68 49.25 -10.28
N GLU A 374 -24.80 48.65 -10.73
CA GLU A 374 -26.11 48.75 -10.06
C GLU A 374 -26.03 48.38 -8.54
N GLU A 375 -25.32 47.32 -8.14
CA GLU A 375 -25.05 47.01 -6.70
C GLU A 375 -24.02 47.95 -6.07
N GLY A 376 -23.07 48.47 -6.86
CA GLY A 376 -22.14 49.54 -6.45
C GLY A 376 -22.82 50.86 -6.10
N GLY A 377 -24.11 51.02 -6.44
CA GLY A 377 -24.93 52.21 -6.19
C GLY A 377 -25.18 53.06 -7.43
N ASP A 378 -24.79 52.60 -8.62
CA ASP A 378 -25.13 53.26 -9.86
C ASP A 378 -26.65 53.21 -10.11
N CYS A 379 -27.21 54.33 -10.54
CA CYS A 379 -28.62 54.52 -10.81
C CYS A 379 -28.98 54.53 -12.32
N ASP A 380 -27.98 54.55 -13.22
CA ASP A 380 -28.12 54.31 -14.67
C ASP A 380 -26.79 53.79 -15.28
N ASP A 381 -26.41 52.55 -14.92
CA ASP A 381 -25.21 51.73 -15.29
C ASP A 381 -24.97 51.56 -16.83
N ALA A 382 -25.65 52.36 -17.66
CA ALA A 382 -25.48 52.43 -19.10
C ALA A 382 -24.89 53.78 -19.59
N GLU A 383 -24.68 54.76 -18.70
CA GLU A 383 -24.18 56.10 -19.03
C GLU A 383 -23.16 56.64 -17.98
N SER A 384 -21.88 56.32 -18.17
CA SER A 384 -20.57 56.64 -17.50
C SER A 384 -20.28 58.06 -16.95
N THR A 385 -21.33 58.80 -16.66
CA THR A 385 -21.40 60.13 -16.07
C THR A 385 -22.43 60.19 -14.94
N VAL A 386 -23.21 59.12 -14.74
CA VAL A 386 -24.14 58.90 -13.63
C VAL A 386 -23.53 57.78 -12.80
N HIS A 387 -23.10 58.07 -11.57
CA HIS A 387 -22.49 57.10 -10.64
C HIS A 387 -22.22 57.78 -9.26
N PRO A 388 -22.09 57.03 -8.13
CA PRO A 388 -21.85 57.56 -6.76
C PRO A 388 -20.60 58.42 -6.46
N SER A 389 -19.95 58.96 -7.48
CA SER A 389 -18.86 59.94 -7.37
C SER A 389 -18.80 60.85 -8.59
N ALA A 390 -19.92 61.04 -9.28
CA ALA A 390 -20.07 62.00 -10.36
C ALA A 390 -20.03 63.43 -9.77
N THR A 391 -20.47 64.42 -10.54
CA THR A 391 -20.59 65.80 -10.05
C THR A 391 -21.76 66.44 -10.76
N GLU A 392 -22.77 66.80 -9.99
CA GLU A 392 -24.02 67.39 -10.48
C GLU A 392 -23.82 68.54 -11.47
N THR A 393 -24.69 68.55 -12.47
CA THR A 393 -24.80 69.58 -13.48
C THR A 393 -26.27 69.91 -13.69
N CYS A 394 -26.62 71.21 -13.56
CA CYS A 394 -28.00 71.71 -13.67
C CYS A 394 -28.69 71.34 -15.02
N ASP A 395 -29.31 70.17 -15.05
CA ASP A 395 -29.71 69.36 -16.22
C ASP A 395 -31.02 68.59 -15.90
N GLY A 396 -31.20 68.17 -14.64
CA GLY A 396 -32.34 67.45 -14.11
C GLY A 396 -32.18 65.93 -14.10
N VAL A 397 -30.94 65.46 -14.09
CA VAL A 397 -30.51 64.08 -13.77
C VAL A 397 -29.94 64.09 -12.35
N ASP A 398 -30.08 62.97 -11.64
CA ASP A 398 -29.40 62.66 -10.39
C ASP A 398 -28.11 61.95 -10.82
N GLU A 399 -27.00 62.68 -10.92
CA GLU A 399 -25.76 62.18 -11.52
C GLU A 399 -24.90 61.49 -10.45
N ASP A 400 -24.94 61.93 -9.19
CA ASP A 400 -24.24 61.27 -8.08
C ASP A 400 -25.05 60.18 -7.34
N CYS A 401 -26.30 59.94 -7.75
CA CYS A 401 -27.18 58.86 -7.29
C CYS A 401 -27.55 58.91 -5.78
N ASP A 402 -27.38 60.04 -5.09
CA ASP A 402 -27.77 60.18 -3.68
C ASP A 402 -29.30 60.33 -3.46
N GLY A 403 -30.05 60.64 -4.53
CA GLY A 403 -31.50 60.80 -4.52
C GLY A 403 -31.99 62.24 -4.43
N THR A 404 -31.09 63.22 -4.39
CA THR A 404 -31.35 64.61 -4.79
C THR A 404 -31.11 64.79 -6.31
N ILE A 405 -31.24 66.02 -6.82
CA ILE A 405 -31.16 66.35 -8.25
C ILE A 405 -30.64 67.78 -8.35
N ASP A 406 -29.55 67.98 -9.09
CA ASP A 406 -28.89 69.26 -9.32
C ASP A 406 -28.35 69.94 -8.02
N GLU A 407 -28.11 69.23 -6.92
CA GLU A 407 -27.61 69.78 -5.64
C GLU A 407 -26.12 70.19 -5.66
N GLU A 408 -25.71 71.03 -4.70
CA GLU A 408 -24.45 71.82 -4.73
C GLU A 408 -24.26 72.65 -6.03
N THR A 409 -25.29 72.74 -6.87
CA THR A 409 -25.38 73.67 -8.00
C THR A 409 -26.32 74.82 -7.67
N SER A 410 -26.12 75.98 -8.29
CA SER A 410 -26.94 77.19 -8.03
C SER A 410 -28.42 77.06 -8.45
N CYS A 411 -28.90 75.87 -8.83
CA CYS A 411 -30.28 75.59 -9.19
C CYS A 411 -30.92 74.43 -8.39
N GLY A 412 -30.13 73.71 -7.58
CA GLY A 412 -30.60 72.83 -6.51
C GLY A 412 -31.29 73.64 -5.40
N ASP A 413 -32.02 72.94 -4.53
CA ASP A 413 -32.76 73.46 -3.36
C ASP A 413 -32.20 72.66 -2.18
N ASP A 414 -30.94 72.94 -1.83
CA ASP A 414 -30.05 72.00 -1.11
C ASP A 414 -30.56 71.70 0.32
N ASP A 415 -31.31 72.62 0.92
CA ASP A 415 -32.00 72.45 2.21
C ASP A 415 -33.50 72.06 2.11
N GLY A 416 -34.08 72.16 0.91
CA GLY A 416 -35.44 71.74 0.58
C GLY A 416 -36.57 72.63 1.11
N ASP A 417 -36.30 73.90 1.43
CA ASP A 417 -37.34 74.84 1.86
C ASP A 417 -38.16 75.47 0.70
N GLY A 418 -37.63 75.39 -0.52
CA GLY A 418 -38.21 75.91 -1.76
C GLY A 418 -37.58 77.19 -2.31
N TYR A 419 -36.39 77.59 -1.82
CA TYR A 419 -35.65 78.78 -2.25
C TYR A 419 -34.18 78.47 -2.58
N THR A 420 -33.84 78.48 -3.87
CA THR A 420 -32.44 78.35 -4.36
C THR A 420 -31.67 79.67 -4.41
N GLU A 421 -30.33 79.63 -4.55
CA GLU A 421 -29.43 80.77 -4.82
C GLU A 421 -29.98 81.65 -5.97
N ASP A 422 -30.39 81.02 -7.08
CA ASP A 422 -30.93 81.72 -8.27
C ASP A 422 -32.30 82.36 -8.01
N THR A 423 -33.05 81.89 -7.00
CA THR A 423 -34.32 82.49 -6.57
C THR A 423 -34.16 83.57 -5.49
N GLY A 424 -32.96 83.68 -4.91
CA GLY A 424 -32.56 84.75 -4.01
C GLY A 424 -32.34 84.31 -2.57
N ASP A 425 -32.09 83.03 -2.33
CA ASP A 425 -31.59 82.58 -1.04
C ASP A 425 -30.18 83.13 -0.75
N CYS A 426 -29.88 83.32 0.53
CA CYS A 426 -28.56 83.75 0.99
C CYS A 426 -27.73 82.62 1.61
N HIS A 427 -28.35 81.51 2.01
CA HIS A 427 -27.73 80.28 2.51
C HIS A 427 -28.59 79.04 2.15
N ASP A 428 -28.59 78.66 0.86
CA ASP A 428 -29.29 77.50 0.22
C ASP A 428 -29.13 76.13 0.92
N GLY A 429 -28.21 76.01 1.90
CA GLY A 429 -27.98 74.82 2.72
C GLY A 429 -28.48 74.93 4.16
N ASP A 430 -29.35 75.90 4.48
CA ASP A 430 -29.98 76.08 5.79
C ASP A 430 -31.42 76.60 5.67
N ALA A 431 -32.38 75.66 5.71
CA ALA A 431 -33.83 75.89 5.58
C ALA A 431 -34.45 76.83 6.65
N SER A 432 -33.65 77.36 7.58
CA SER A 432 -34.03 78.41 8.52
C SER A 432 -33.62 79.82 8.10
N ILE A 433 -32.75 79.95 7.10
CA ILE A 433 -32.16 81.19 6.59
C ILE A 433 -32.63 81.41 5.15
N ASN A 434 -33.80 82.02 4.97
CA ASN A 434 -34.39 82.22 3.64
C ASN A 434 -35.23 83.50 3.57
N PRO A 435 -35.54 84.03 2.37
CA PRO A 435 -36.38 85.22 2.18
C PRO A 435 -37.83 85.14 2.75
N GLY A 436 -38.22 84.01 3.33
CA GLY A 436 -39.50 83.78 4.01
C GLY A 436 -39.42 83.57 5.52
N ALA A 437 -38.21 83.53 6.11
CA ALA A 437 -37.96 83.15 7.50
C ALA A 437 -38.31 84.25 8.52
N THR A 438 -37.81 84.14 9.75
CA THR A 438 -38.05 85.12 10.82
C THR A 438 -36.89 85.09 11.83
N GLU A 439 -36.16 86.21 11.91
CA GLU A 439 -35.04 86.50 12.81
C GLU A 439 -35.01 85.75 14.15
N THR A 440 -33.98 84.92 14.33
CA THR A 440 -33.69 84.14 15.53
C THR A 440 -32.70 84.89 16.42
N LEU A 441 -33.28 85.80 17.21
CA LEU A 441 -32.59 86.79 18.04
C LEU A 441 -31.30 86.33 18.77
N GLY A 442 -30.16 86.70 18.20
CA GLY A 442 -28.81 86.58 18.77
C GLY A 442 -27.93 85.51 18.12
N ASN A 443 -28.30 84.95 16.96
CA ASN A 443 -27.55 83.90 16.27
C ASN A 443 -26.42 84.43 15.36
N GLY A 444 -26.35 85.75 15.12
CA GLY A 444 -25.36 86.39 14.26
C GLY A 444 -25.68 86.35 12.76
N ILE A 445 -26.87 85.89 12.39
CA ILE A 445 -27.30 85.54 11.03
C ILE A 445 -28.40 86.52 10.56
N ASP A 446 -28.56 86.64 9.24
CA ASP A 446 -29.59 87.42 8.56
C ASP A 446 -30.69 86.43 8.13
N ASP A 447 -31.44 85.87 9.11
CA ASP A 447 -32.33 84.72 8.90
C ASP A 447 -33.32 84.99 7.75
N ASP A 448 -33.88 86.21 7.65
CA ASP A 448 -34.84 86.55 6.58
C ASP A 448 -34.23 87.11 5.28
N CYS A 449 -32.89 87.06 5.15
CA CYS A 449 -32.09 87.54 4.02
C CYS A 449 -32.40 88.99 3.56
N ASP A 450 -32.95 89.87 4.43
CA ASP A 450 -33.24 91.29 4.08
C ASP A 450 -32.01 92.22 4.16
N GLY A 451 -30.94 91.77 4.85
CA GLY A 451 -29.67 92.45 5.01
C GLY A 451 -29.44 93.04 6.41
N ILE A 452 -30.11 92.55 7.46
CA ILE A 452 -30.12 93.08 8.83
C ILE A 452 -30.20 91.99 9.92
N VAL A 453 -29.04 91.63 10.47
CA VAL A 453 -28.85 90.67 11.58
C VAL A 453 -29.41 91.11 12.96
N ASP A 454 -30.14 90.22 13.64
CA ASP A 454 -30.39 90.12 15.11
C ASP A 454 -31.13 91.27 15.86
N ASP A 455 -32.41 91.57 15.58
CA ASP A 455 -33.14 92.65 16.29
C ASP A 455 -33.89 92.22 17.60
N GLY A 456 -33.20 92.01 18.76
CA GLY A 456 -33.95 91.97 20.05
C GLY A 456 -33.39 91.68 21.49
N GLY A 457 -32.22 91.07 21.76
CA GLY A 457 -31.89 90.42 23.08
C GLY A 457 -31.47 91.30 24.31
N GLY A 458 -31.16 90.67 25.47
CA GLY A 458 -30.45 91.33 26.61
C GLY A 458 -30.22 90.59 27.97
N ASP A 459 -29.01 90.75 28.52
CA ASP A 459 -28.33 90.35 29.79
C ASP A 459 -29.07 90.60 31.14
N ALA A 460 -29.05 89.64 32.08
CA ALA A 460 -29.73 89.72 33.39
C ALA A 460 -28.86 89.72 34.66
N ASP A 461 -27.73 88.99 34.72
CA ASP A 461 -26.88 88.90 35.93
C ASP A 461 -25.72 89.93 35.95
N GLY A 462 -25.29 90.37 34.76
CA GLY A 462 -24.33 91.45 34.52
C GLY A 462 -22.87 91.02 34.33
N ASP A 463 -22.59 89.75 34.03
CA ASP A 463 -21.26 89.26 33.64
C ASP A 463 -20.80 89.85 32.27
N GLY A 464 -21.75 90.09 31.37
CA GLY A 464 -21.57 90.61 30.01
C GLY A 464 -21.93 89.62 28.89
N ALA A 465 -22.25 88.37 29.23
CA ALA A 465 -22.99 87.43 28.42
C ALA A 465 -24.51 87.69 28.58
N SER A 466 -25.30 86.81 27.98
CA SER A 466 -26.76 86.73 28.15
C SER A 466 -27.20 85.34 27.70
N PRO A 467 -28.47 84.94 27.84
CA PRO A 467 -28.93 83.65 27.31
C PRO A 467 -28.75 83.48 25.79
N ALA A 468 -28.56 84.57 25.04
CA ALA A 468 -28.22 84.56 23.61
C ALA A 468 -26.71 84.75 23.34
N GLY A 469 -25.92 85.02 24.38
CA GLY A 469 -24.47 85.19 24.35
C GLY A 469 -23.67 84.00 24.91
N GLY A 470 -24.31 82.83 25.07
CA GLY A 470 -23.66 81.60 25.55
C GLY A 470 -23.71 81.36 27.06
N ASP A 471 -24.54 82.10 27.80
CA ASP A 471 -24.76 81.89 29.23
C ASP A 471 -25.74 80.74 29.49
N CYS A 472 -25.30 79.69 30.22
CA CYS A 472 -26.13 78.53 30.56
C CYS A 472 -26.77 78.58 31.97
N ASP A 473 -26.40 79.53 32.84
CA ASP A 473 -27.15 79.86 34.07
C ASP A 473 -27.09 81.38 34.35
N ASP A 474 -28.02 82.13 33.71
CA ASP A 474 -28.27 83.60 33.73
C ASP A 474 -28.66 84.15 35.13
N GLY A 475 -27.86 83.75 36.11
CA GLY A 475 -27.97 83.96 37.55
C GLY A 475 -26.69 83.60 38.34
N ASP A 476 -25.64 83.06 37.71
CA ASP A 476 -24.33 82.78 38.29
C ASP A 476 -23.18 83.39 37.46
N ASP A 477 -22.47 84.37 38.02
CA ASP A 477 -21.42 85.15 37.33
C ASP A 477 -20.10 84.38 37.10
N THR A 478 -20.16 83.04 37.21
CA THR A 478 -19.07 82.09 36.95
C THR A 478 -19.44 80.96 35.97
N THR A 479 -20.64 80.98 35.38
CA THR A 479 -21.11 79.92 34.46
C THR A 479 -21.53 80.52 33.11
N TYR A 480 -20.63 80.55 32.13
CA TYR A 480 -20.87 81.12 30.80
C TYR A 480 -19.87 80.58 29.75
N ALA A 481 -20.26 80.59 28.47
CA ALA A 481 -19.44 80.17 27.33
C ALA A 481 -17.97 80.64 27.40
N GLY A 482 -17.05 79.71 27.66
CA GLY A 482 -15.61 79.98 27.76
C GLY A 482 -15.15 80.65 29.05
N ALA A 483 -15.85 80.42 30.18
CA ALA A 483 -15.27 80.58 31.50
C ALA A 483 -14.10 79.59 31.73
N PRO A 484 -13.27 79.74 32.77
CA PRO A 484 -12.30 78.71 33.14
C PRO A 484 -12.91 77.73 34.15
N GLU A 485 -12.85 76.43 33.86
CA GLU A 485 -13.26 75.36 34.76
C GLU A 485 -12.60 75.42 36.14
N LEU A 486 -13.35 74.93 37.13
CA LEU A 486 -12.94 74.79 38.51
C LEU A 486 -13.32 73.38 38.97
N ALA A 487 -12.36 72.62 39.55
CA ALA A 487 -12.61 71.29 40.11
C ALA A 487 -13.61 71.31 41.30
N ASP A 488 -14.90 71.46 41.01
CA ASP A 488 -16.00 71.52 41.96
C ASP A 488 -17.29 70.77 41.53
N GLY A 489 -17.28 70.17 40.34
CA GLY A 489 -18.31 69.30 39.80
C GLY A 489 -19.42 70.04 39.06
N VAL A 490 -19.09 71.19 38.46
CA VAL A 490 -19.99 72.06 37.69
C VAL A 490 -19.29 72.42 36.38
N ASP A 491 -20.00 72.21 35.27
CA ASP A 491 -19.70 72.77 33.95
C ASP A 491 -19.77 74.31 34.03
N ASN A 492 -18.61 74.98 34.16
CA ASN A 492 -18.50 76.44 34.25
C ASN A 492 -18.46 77.09 32.87
N ASP A 493 -17.85 76.43 31.89
CA ASP A 493 -17.65 76.96 30.54
C ASP A 493 -18.83 76.71 29.57
N CYS A 494 -19.80 75.89 29.97
CA CYS A 494 -21.02 75.53 29.24
C CYS A 494 -20.81 74.63 27.99
N ASP A 495 -19.66 73.96 27.81
CA ASP A 495 -19.42 73.04 26.69
C ASP A 495 -20.02 71.63 26.87
N GLY A 496 -20.39 71.26 28.11
CA GLY A 496 -21.01 69.98 28.46
C GLY A 496 -20.06 68.92 29.02
N THR A 497 -18.77 69.22 29.14
CA THR A 497 -17.84 68.53 30.04
C THR A 497 -17.90 69.14 31.45
N ILE A 498 -17.23 68.52 32.44
CA ILE A 498 -17.25 68.98 33.84
C ILE A 498 -15.82 68.83 34.37
N ASP A 499 -15.30 69.92 34.94
CA ASP A 499 -13.97 69.99 35.55
C ASP A 499 -12.80 69.75 34.54
N GLU A 500 -13.01 69.82 33.22
CA GLU A 500 -11.96 69.52 32.22
C GLU A 500 -10.82 70.55 32.18
N GLY A 501 -9.61 70.11 31.83
CA GLY A 501 -8.41 70.94 31.97
C GLY A 501 -8.07 71.31 33.42
N THR A 502 -8.64 70.60 34.40
CA THR A 502 -8.25 70.63 35.81
C THR A 502 -7.65 69.28 36.23
N THR A 503 -6.80 69.28 37.25
CA THR A 503 -6.04 68.08 37.67
C THR A 503 -6.86 67.00 38.38
N ALA A 504 -8.17 67.01 38.21
CA ALA A 504 -9.13 66.07 38.76
C ALA A 504 -9.94 65.36 37.66
N TYR A 505 -9.88 65.87 36.43
CA TYR A 505 -10.40 65.21 35.23
C TYR A 505 -9.42 64.15 34.74
N ASP A 506 -9.93 63.14 34.06
CA ASP A 506 -9.25 61.96 33.52
C ASP A 506 -9.12 62.23 32.01
N ASP A 507 -7.98 62.80 31.60
CA ASP A 507 -7.82 63.51 30.32
C ASP A 507 -7.74 62.55 29.13
N ASP A 508 -7.32 61.29 29.35
CA ASP A 508 -7.26 60.22 28.34
C ASP A 508 -8.30 59.08 28.52
N GLY A 509 -8.87 58.91 29.72
CA GLY A 509 -9.98 58.00 30.00
C GLY A 509 -9.61 56.60 30.52
N ASP A 510 -8.39 56.39 31.02
CA ASP A 510 -7.95 55.11 31.60
C ASP A 510 -8.56 54.84 33.00
N GLY A 511 -8.92 55.89 33.74
CA GLY A 511 -9.44 55.86 35.11
C GLY A 511 -8.54 56.47 36.20
N TYR A 512 -7.38 57.02 35.85
CA TYR A 512 -6.38 57.64 36.72
C TYR A 512 -6.04 59.05 36.24
N SER A 513 -6.46 60.07 37.00
CA SER A 513 -5.97 61.44 36.76
C SER A 513 -4.64 61.73 37.46
N GLU A 514 -4.05 62.92 37.24
CA GLU A 514 -2.85 63.39 37.97
C GLU A 514 -3.05 63.40 39.50
N ASP A 515 -4.26 63.72 40.01
CA ASP A 515 -4.61 63.58 41.44
C ASP A 515 -4.83 62.10 41.84
N GLY A 516 -5.13 61.24 40.87
CA GLY A 516 -5.22 59.78 40.98
C GLY A 516 -3.86 59.07 41.11
N GLY A 517 -2.80 59.68 40.59
CA GLY A 517 -1.42 59.19 40.66
C GLY A 517 -0.73 59.02 39.31
N ASP A 518 -1.41 59.38 38.22
CA ASP A 518 -0.86 59.34 36.87
C ASP A 518 0.36 60.26 36.72
N CYS A 519 1.34 59.83 35.91
CA CYS A 519 2.54 60.58 35.58
C CYS A 519 2.56 61.21 34.17
N ASP A 520 1.67 60.79 33.26
CA ASP A 520 1.31 61.46 31.99
C ASP A 520 -0.16 61.13 31.59
N ASP A 521 -1.12 61.77 32.28
CA ASP A 521 -2.62 61.77 32.11
C ASP A 521 -3.09 62.23 30.70
N THR A 522 -2.23 62.11 29.70
CA THR A 522 -2.54 62.32 28.28
C THR A 522 -2.21 61.09 27.42
N ASP A 523 -1.75 59.99 28.02
CA ASP A 523 -1.41 58.73 27.38
C ASP A 523 -1.87 57.53 28.25
N ALA A 524 -3.06 57.00 27.94
CA ALA A 524 -3.78 55.92 28.65
C ALA A 524 -3.06 54.55 28.77
N PHE A 525 -1.76 54.52 28.51
CA PHE A 525 -0.84 53.39 28.72
C PHE A 525 0.22 53.68 29.80
N VAL A 526 0.27 54.91 30.34
CA VAL A 526 1.22 55.36 31.37
C VAL A 526 0.42 55.61 32.65
N HIS A 527 0.35 54.64 33.56
CA HIS A 527 -0.46 54.77 34.77
C HIS A 527 0.02 53.81 35.89
N PRO A 528 -0.29 54.03 37.19
CA PRO A 528 0.25 53.25 38.32
C PRO A 528 -0.05 51.74 38.41
N ASP A 529 -0.70 51.16 37.38
CA ASP A 529 -1.03 49.73 37.23
C ASP A 529 -0.63 49.22 35.83
N ALA A 530 0.08 50.01 35.02
CA ALA A 530 0.46 49.67 33.65
C ALA A 530 1.55 48.59 33.62
N PRO A 531 1.66 47.80 32.53
CA PRO A 531 2.79 46.92 32.31
C PRO A 531 3.92 47.66 31.57
N GLU A 532 5.12 47.68 32.15
CA GLU A 532 6.34 48.21 31.53
C GLU A 532 6.63 47.63 30.13
N PHE A 533 6.94 48.51 29.17
CA PHE A 533 7.43 48.14 27.84
C PHE A 533 8.85 48.67 27.61
N GLU A 534 9.67 47.96 26.81
CA GLU A 534 11.03 48.42 26.42
C GLU A 534 11.01 49.64 25.46
N ASN A 535 10.53 50.78 25.94
CA ASN A 535 10.29 52.00 25.19
C ASN A 535 11.15 53.19 25.69
N GLY A 536 11.76 53.08 26.88
CA GLY A 536 12.58 54.10 27.55
C GLY A 536 11.79 55.14 28.36
N TYR A 537 10.56 54.83 28.74
CA TYR A 537 9.66 55.58 29.63
C TYR A 537 9.43 54.80 30.94
N ASP A 538 8.72 55.44 31.87
CA ASP A 538 8.33 54.94 33.20
C ASP A 538 6.81 54.77 33.04
N ASP A 539 6.39 53.62 32.47
CA ASP A 539 5.00 53.36 32.07
C ASP A 539 4.15 53.06 33.32
N ASP A 540 4.70 52.37 34.33
CA ASP A 540 3.98 52.04 35.59
C ASP A 540 4.10 53.10 36.71
N CYS A 541 4.76 54.23 36.41
CA CYS A 541 4.96 55.38 37.29
C CYS A 541 5.65 55.08 38.66
N ASP A 542 6.48 54.02 38.77
CA ASP A 542 7.16 53.62 40.03
C ASP A 542 8.50 54.34 40.35
N GLU A 543 8.97 55.23 39.45
CA GLU A 543 10.28 55.90 39.41
C GLU A 543 11.43 55.07 38.80
N SER A 544 11.17 53.90 38.22
CA SER A 544 12.14 53.14 37.41
C SER A 544 11.74 53.07 35.91
N VAL A 545 12.47 52.32 35.06
CA VAL A 545 12.39 52.43 33.58
C VAL A 545 12.84 51.12 32.91
N ASP A 546 11.96 50.51 32.11
CA ASP A 546 12.12 49.29 31.32
C ASP A 546 12.35 48.00 32.17
N GLU A 547 11.81 47.86 33.39
CA GLU A 547 11.95 46.62 34.18
C GLU A 547 10.95 45.51 33.81
N GLY A 548 11.39 44.26 33.86
CA GLY A 548 10.59 43.09 33.43
C GLY A 548 10.67 42.75 31.94
N GLY A 549 11.66 43.29 31.20
CA GLY A 549 11.93 42.96 29.79
C GLY A 549 13.02 41.89 29.56
N ASP A 550 12.99 41.19 28.41
CA ASP A 550 13.76 39.98 28.02
C ASP A 550 15.31 40.04 28.11
N ARG A 551 15.90 41.12 28.64
CA ARG A 551 17.34 41.44 28.60
C ARG A 551 17.97 41.71 29.95
N TYR A 552 17.17 41.74 31.01
CA TYR A 552 17.64 41.89 32.37
C TYR A 552 17.74 40.52 33.04
N ASP A 553 18.45 40.48 34.16
CA ASP A 553 18.88 39.29 34.91
C ASP A 553 18.21 39.49 36.27
N ASP A 554 16.92 39.14 36.33
CA ASP A 554 16.00 39.64 37.35
C ASP A 554 16.17 38.92 38.70
N ASP A 555 16.61 37.65 38.68
CA ASP A 555 16.97 36.88 39.88
C ASP A 555 18.47 36.93 40.26
N GLY A 556 19.36 37.25 39.31
CA GLY A 556 20.78 37.44 39.53
C GLY A 556 21.68 36.21 39.33
N ASP A 557 21.25 35.15 38.64
CA ASP A 557 22.06 33.97 38.31
C ASP A 557 23.21 34.29 37.31
N GLY A 558 22.97 35.21 36.37
CA GLY A 558 23.88 35.63 35.30
C GLY A 558 23.50 35.21 33.87
N VAL A 559 22.31 34.64 33.68
CA VAL A 559 21.59 34.40 32.43
C VAL A 559 20.45 35.45 32.33
N THR A 560 19.61 35.37 31.30
CA THR A 560 18.38 36.17 31.11
C THR A 560 17.39 35.31 30.31
N GLU A 561 16.10 35.65 30.19
CA GLU A 561 15.17 34.93 29.29
C GLU A 561 15.76 34.77 27.87
N ARG A 562 16.28 35.87 27.29
CA ARG A 562 17.00 35.88 26.00
C ARG A 562 18.32 35.08 26.01
N GLY A 563 18.95 34.93 27.17
CA GLY A 563 20.10 34.07 27.41
C GLY A 563 19.78 32.57 27.32
N GLY A 564 18.49 32.23 27.44
CA GLY A 564 17.97 30.87 27.45
C GLY A 564 17.35 30.46 28.78
N ASP A 565 17.18 31.40 29.73
CA ASP A 565 16.50 31.11 30.98
C ASP A 565 15.04 30.74 30.76
N CYS A 566 14.56 29.78 31.55
CA CYS A 566 13.21 29.26 31.49
C CYS A 566 12.34 29.63 32.72
N ASP A 567 12.92 30.25 33.77
CA ASP A 567 12.22 30.91 34.88
C ASP A 567 13.10 32.03 35.47
N ASP A 568 13.26 33.15 34.74
CA ASP A 568 14.12 34.33 35.01
C ASP A 568 13.86 35.05 36.36
N ALA A 569 12.92 34.53 37.16
CA ALA A 569 12.59 34.95 38.51
C ALA A 569 13.11 34.00 39.60
N ASN A 570 13.86 32.94 39.24
CA ASN A 570 14.28 31.86 40.11
C ASN A 570 15.68 31.30 39.78
N ALA A 571 16.72 31.93 40.34
CA ALA A 571 18.16 31.67 40.11
C ALA A 571 18.71 30.25 40.42
N ASP A 572 17.85 29.27 40.74
CA ASP A 572 18.19 27.85 40.81
C ASP A 572 17.78 27.09 39.50
N ILE A 573 16.97 27.70 38.62
CA ILE A 573 16.57 27.22 37.28
C ILE A 573 17.29 28.08 36.24
N HIS A 574 18.19 27.50 35.43
CA HIS A 574 18.91 28.21 34.37
C HIS A 574 19.70 27.25 33.45
N PRO A 575 20.01 27.62 32.18
CA PRO A 575 20.89 26.88 31.26
C PRO A 575 22.17 26.26 31.89
N GLY A 576 22.14 24.95 32.13
CA GLY A 576 23.25 24.22 32.75
C GLY A 576 23.33 24.33 34.27
N ALA A 577 22.18 24.43 34.94
CA ALA A 577 22.02 24.13 36.36
C ALA A 577 22.34 22.64 36.65
N ALA A 578 21.83 22.12 37.76
CA ALA A 578 21.99 20.70 38.08
C ALA A 578 20.69 20.18 38.67
N GLU A 579 20.00 19.35 37.88
CA GLU A 579 18.71 18.74 38.18
C GLU A 579 18.57 18.23 39.62
N THR A 580 17.41 18.54 40.19
CA THR A 580 17.00 18.10 41.51
C THR A 580 15.58 17.56 41.47
N GLU A 581 15.39 16.30 41.89
CA GLU A 581 14.10 15.57 41.94
C GLU A 581 12.93 16.41 42.51
N ASN A 582 12.31 17.21 41.65
CA ASN A 582 11.37 18.27 41.99
C ASN A 582 10.26 18.42 40.92
N GLY A 583 10.47 17.89 39.70
CA GLY A 583 9.49 17.91 38.60
C GLY A 583 9.53 19.18 37.74
N VAL A 584 10.65 19.89 37.74
CA VAL A 584 10.96 21.05 36.90
C VAL A 584 12.22 20.73 36.08
N ASP A 585 12.32 21.32 34.90
CA ASP A 585 13.52 21.36 34.05
C ASP A 585 14.44 22.44 34.67
N ASP A 586 15.30 22.07 35.63
CA ASP A 586 16.16 23.03 36.34
C ASP A 586 17.27 23.56 35.38
N ASP A 587 17.75 22.74 34.44
CA ASP A 587 18.86 23.03 33.51
C ASP A 587 18.44 23.65 32.15
N CYS A 588 17.13 23.74 31.88
CA CYS A 588 16.49 24.29 30.69
C CYS A 588 16.87 23.60 29.35
N ASP A 589 17.27 22.31 29.33
CA ASP A 589 17.51 21.55 28.08
C ASP A 589 16.27 20.90 27.45
N GLY A 590 15.14 20.87 28.17
CA GLY A 590 13.87 20.29 27.75
C GLY A 590 13.61 18.88 28.29
N LEU A 591 14.47 18.36 29.15
CA LEU A 591 14.23 17.19 30.00
C LEU A 591 13.82 17.63 31.41
N VAL A 592 13.45 16.70 32.27
CA VAL A 592 12.98 16.99 33.64
C VAL A 592 13.59 15.94 34.57
N ASP A 593 14.26 16.41 35.62
CA ASP A 593 14.94 15.61 36.63
C ASP A 593 16.06 14.67 36.06
N GLU A 594 16.64 14.93 34.87
CA GLU A 594 17.58 13.98 34.27
C GLU A 594 18.95 13.88 34.97
N GLY A 595 19.52 12.67 34.98
CA GLY A 595 20.72 12.40 35.79
C GLY A 595 20.47 12.33 37.31
N THR A 596 19.22 12.44 37.76
CA THR A 596 18.79 12.02 39.10
C THR A 596 18.41 10.54 39.12
N ASP A 597 18.28 9.94 40.32
CA ASP A 597 17.83 8.55 40.48
C ASP A 597 16.34 8.34 40.08
N ALA A 598 15.58 9.40 39.76
CA ALA A 598 14.15 9.33 39.42
C ALA A 598 13.86 9.35 37.91
N PHE A 599 14.87 9.66 37.09
CA PHE A 599 14.77 9.63 35.63
C PHE A 599 14.87 8.17 35.13
N ASP A 600 13.99 7.80 34.21
CA ASP A 600 13.98 6.52 33.48
C ASP A 600 14.74 6.75 32.16
N ALA A 601 16.03 6.44 32.16
CA ALA A 601 16.96 6.89 31.12
C ALA A 601 16.95 6.02 29.85
N ASP A 602 16.38 4.81 29.94
CA ASP A 602 16.27 3.87 28.82
C ASP A 602 14.82 3.65 28.33
N ALA A 603 13.85 4.19 29.07
CA ALA A 603 12.41 4.27 28.79
C ALA A 603 11.66 2.93 28.85
N ASP A 604 12.05 2.02 29.75
CA ASP A 604 11.32 0.77 30.00
C ASP A 604 10.11 0.91 30.95
N GLY A 605 10.06 2.01 31.71
CA GLY A 605 9.03 2.32 32.69
C GLY A 605 9.46 2.20 34.15
N THR A 606 10.74 1.95 34.44
CA THR A 606 11.29 1.81 35.80
C THR A 606 12.53 2.67 36.01
N SER A 607 12.53 3.52 37.04
CA SER A 607 13.70 4.33 37.41
C SER A 607 14.63 3.62 38.43
N PRO A 608 15.88 4.07 38.62
CA PRO A 608 16.73 3.63 39.73
C PRO A 608 16.07 3.77 41.12
N ALA A 609 15.22 4.78 41.31
CA ALA A 609 14.45 5.00 42.53
C ALA A 609 13.32 3.98 42.72
N ASP A 610 12.73 3.48 41.64
CA ASP A 610 11.70 2.43 41.65
C ASP A 610 12.30 1.01 41.76
N GLY A 611 13.61 0.87 41.56
CA GLY A 611 14.38 -0.35 41.84
C GLY A 611 15.19 -0.88 40.68
N ASP A 612 15.32 -0.13 39.58
CA ASP A 612 16.22 -0.47 38.49
C ASP A 612 17.68 -0.58 39.00
N CYS A 613 18.41 -1.57 38.47
CA CYS A 613 19.79 -1.87 38.79
C CYS A 613 20.79 -1.61 37.64
N ASP A 614 20.33 -1.38 36.40
CA ASP A 614 21.10 -0.87 35.26
C ASP A 614 20.21 -0.14 34.24
N ASP A 615 19.75 1.07 34.63
CA ASP A 615 18.94 2.10 33.91
C ASP A 615 19.58 2.61 32.58
N ALA A 616 20.36 1.78 31.92
CA ALA A 616 20.89 1.98 30.57
C ALA A 616 20.64 0.78 29.65
N GLU A 617 20.00 -0.29 30.14
CA GLU A 617 19.64 -1.51 29.41
C GLU A 617 18.16 -1.89 29.65
N PRO A 618 17.20 -1.61 28.70
CA PRO A 618 15.73 -1.78 28.84
C PRO A 618 15.19 -3.21 29.04
N TRP A 619 16.02 -4.10 29.55
CA TRP A 619 15.76 -5.49 29.86
C TRP A 619 16.34 -5.90 31.22
N VAL A 620 16.91 -4.96 31.98
CA VAL A 620 17.45 -5.13 33.33
C VAL A 620 16.60 -4.30 34.29
N ASN A 621 15.50 -4.85 34.81
CA ASN A 621 14.57 -4.13 35.69
C ASN A 621 13.79 -5.10 36.61
N PRO A 622 13.21 -4.63 37.74
CA PRO A 622 12.43 -5.43 38.69
C PRO A 622 11.33 -6.36 38.15
N ASP A 623 10.76 -6.09 36.97
CA ASP A 623 9.69 -6.89 36.34
C ASP A 623 10.22 -7.78 35.17
N ALA A 624 11.53 -7.72 34.88
CA ALA A 624 12.17 -8.51 33.83
C ALA A 624 12.22 -10.02 34.14
N THR A 625 12.67 -10.80 33.15
CA THR A 625 12.82 -12.25 33.27
C THR A 625 14.26 -12.66 32.98
N GLU A 626 14.90 -13.24 34.00
CA GLU A 626 16.27 -13.78 33.95
C GLU A 626 16.61 -14.50 32.64
N ARG A 627 17.64 -13.99 31.99
CA ARG A 627 18.38 -14.62 30.90
C ARG A 627 19.65 -15.19 31.52
N CYS A 628 20.09 -16.36 31.09
CA CYS A 628 21.34 -16.94 31.60
C CYS A 628 22.55 -16.23 30.95
N ASN A 629 22.88 -15.00 31.37
CA ASN A 629 23.82 -14.06 30.77
C ASN A 629 24.90 -13.53 31.76
N ASP A 630 24.96 -14.04 33.00
CA ASP A 630 25.78 -13.52 34.12
C ASP A 630 25.36 -12.09 34.60
N VAL A 631 24.14 -11.63 34.32
CA VAL A 631 23.51 -10.37 34.80
C VAL A 631 22.32 -10.71 35.74
N ASP A 632 22.02 -9.82 36.68
CA ASP A 632 20.83 -9.83 37.54
C ASP A 632 19.73 -9.07 36.76
N ASP A 633 19.13 -9.70 35.74
CA ASP A 633 18.21 -8.99 34.83
C ASP A 633 16.95 -8.53 35.60
N ASN A 634 16.51 -9.25 36.64
CA ASN A 634 15.30 -8.91 37.41
C ASN A 634 15.54 -8.09 38.68
N CYS A 635 16.77 -7.65 38.94
CA CYS A 635 17.18 -6.85 40.09
C CYS A 635 16.79 -7.42 41.48
N ASP A 636 16.52 -8.74 41.63
CA ASP A 636 16.15 -9.36 42.91
C ASP A 636 17.35 -9.61 43.86
N GLY A 637 18.58 -9.48 43.33
CA GLY A 637 19.84 -9.70 44.04
C GLY A 637 20.39 -11.13 43.88
N ALA A 638 19.79 -11.94 43.02
CA ALA A 638 20.34 -13.18 42.49
C ALA A 638 20.79 -12.99 41.02
N VAL A 639 21.63 -13.89 40.53
CA VAL A 639 22.12 -13.86 39.15
C VAL A 639 21.83 -15.22 38.55
N ASP A 640 21.17 -15.24 37.38
CA ASP A 640 20.76 -16.42 36.62
C ASP A 640 19.85 -17.40 37.42
N GLU A 641 19.00 -16.96 38.36
CA GLU A 641 18.15 -17.91 39.09
C GLU A 641 17.00 -18.48 38.23
N GLY A 642 16.73 -19.77 38.40
CA GLY A 642 15.81 -20.50 37.53
C GLY A 642 16.46 -21.12 36.28
N CYS A 643 17.74 -20.84 35.97
CA CYS A 643 18.53 -21.49 34.90
C CYS A 643 18.86 -22.99 35.12
N ASP A 644 17.99 -23.73 35.82
CA ASP A 644 18.17 -25.13 36.25
C ASP A 644 17.49 -26.13 35.27
N GLY A 645 17.84 -26.11 33.96
CA GLY A 645 17.15 -26.94 32.97
C GLY A 645 17.69 -27.08 31.52
N ASP A 646 18.73 -27.89 31.32
CA ASP A 646 18.96 -28.76 30.13
C ASP A 646 19.25 -28.14 28.72
N THR A 647 20.50 -27.70 28.52
CA THR A 647 21.35 -27.87 27.30
C THR A 647 21.07 -27.15 25.95
N ALA A 648 22.19 -26.66 25.39
CA ALA A 648 22.47 -26.23 24.00
C ALA A 648 21.98 -24.80 23.60
N SER A 649 22.84 -23.92 23.09
CA SER A 649 23.98 -24.17 22.18
C SER A 649 25.30 -23.46 22.57
N ALA A 650 26.39 -23.90 21.96
CA ALA A 650 27.74 -23.39 22.21
C ALA A 650 28.14 -22.22 21.29
N ASP A 651 28.90 -21.26 21.82
CA ASP A 651 30.01 -20.64 21.07
C ASP A 651 31.35 -21.18 21.61
N PRO A 652 32.13 -21.93 20.81
CA PRO A 652 33.45 -22.41 21.19
C PRO A 652 34.57 -21.43 20.79
N SER A 653 34.86 -20.43 21.63
CA SER A 653 36.16 -19.75 21.57
C SER A 653 36.74 -19.36 22.94
N LYS A 654 38.08 -19.43 23.04
CA LYS A 654 38.93 -19.03 24.20
C LYS A 654 39.10 -20.04 25.32
N ASP A 655 39.40 -21.26 24.92
CA ASP A 655 40.42 -22.05 25.58
C ASP A 655 41.75 -21.27 25.77
N GLY A 656 42.40 -21.42 26.94
CA GLY A 656 43.86 -21.31 27.02
C GLY A 656 44.52 -20.31 27.97
N ALA A 657 44.40 -20.55 29.29
CA ALA A 657 45.45 -20.40 30.31
C ALA A 657 46.19 -19.05 30.54
N GLY A 658 46.35 -18.62 31.80
CA GLY A 658 47.46 -17.69 32.10
C GLY A 658 47.53 -16.90 33.41
N ASP A 659 47.51 -17.56 34.58
CA ASP A 659 48.23 -17.13 35.80
C ASP A 659 47.78 -15.87 36.58
N CYS A 660 48.19 -15.84 37.85
CA CYS A 660 47.81 -14.93 38.91
C CYS A 660 48.55 -13.58 38.84
N GLY A 661 47.89 -12.47 39.23
CA GLY A 661 48.57 -11.16 39.30
C GLY A 661 47.90 -10.10 40.17
N CYS A 662 48.09 -10.14 41.49
CA CYS A 662 47.84 -8.97 42.35
C CYS A 662 48.92 -7.90 42.14
N GLY A 663 48.55 -6.62 41.98
CA GLY A 663 49.50 -5.50 42.04
C GLY A 663 48.96 -4.19 41.48
N GLY A 664 48.49 -3.29 42.33
CA GLY A 664 47.96 -1.99 41.92
C GLY A 664 49.02 -0.94 41.56
N GLY A 665 48.56 0.19 41.02
CA GLY A 665 49.42 1.35 40.75
C GLY A 665 48.79 2.39 39.84
N SER A 666 48.02 3.32 40.40
CA SER A 666 47.90 4.69 39.87
C SER A 666 49.30 5.37 39.89
N PRO A 667 49.52 6.57 39.28
CA PRO A 667 48.54 7.48 38.67
C PRO A 667 49.02 8.14 37.34
N VAL A 668 48.30 9.22 36.97
CA VAL A 668 48.74 10.43 36.20
C VAL A 668 48.23 10.55 34.76
N ALA A 669 47.05 11.20 34.66
CA ALA A 669 46.74 12.40 33.87
C ALA A 669 47.54 12.76 32.59
N GLY A 670 46.82 13.33 31.61
CA GLY A 670 47.29 14.56 30.97
C GLY A 670 47.37 14.62 29.44
N ALA A 671 46.21 14.62 28.77
CA ALA A 671 45.82 15.58 27.73
C ALA A 671 46.59 15.74 26.39
N LEU A 672 45.92 16.49 25.49
CA LEU A 672 46.34 17.10 24.21
C LEU A 672 46.40 16.30 22.88
N ILE A 673 45.38 16.55 22.04
CA ILE A 673 45.43 17.18 20.70
C ILE A 673 46.39 16.60 19.62
N LEU A 674 45.81 16.18 18.48
CA LEU A 674 46.23 16.44 17.07
C LEU A 674 45.22 15.75 16.12
N ALA A 675 44.20 16.40 15.54
CA ALA A 675 44.19 17.39 14.45
C ALA A 675 44.38 16.84 13.01
N SER A 676 43.58 17.37 12.07
CA SER A 676 43.62 17.28 10.58
C SER A 676 42.73 16.21 9.90
N ALA A 677 42.10 16.41 8.73
CA ALA A 677 41.68 17.60 7.96
C ALA A 677 40.88 17.18 6.68
N LEU A 678 40.34 18.17 5.94
CA LEU A 678 39.71 18.14 4.59
C LEU A 678 38.25 17.64 4.46
N ALA A 679 37.43 18.09 3.49
CA ALA A 679 37.18 19.43 2.90
C ALA A 679 36.18 19.36 1.72
N MET A 680 35.18 20.26 1.70
CA MET A 680 34.37 20.70 0.53
C MET A 680 33.41 19.66 -0.11
N ALA A 681 32.26 20.03 -0.70
CA ALA A 681 31.90 21.32 -1.30
C ALA A 681 30.42 21.76 -1.18
N ARG A 682 30.21 23.09 -1.08
CA ARG A 682 29.00 23.83 -1.52
C ARG A 682 29.13 24.11 -3.05
N ARG A 683 28.13 24.52 -3.83
CA ARG A 683 26.88 25.27 -3.57
C ARG A 683 25.92 25.14 -4.76
N ARG A 684 24.64 25.54 -4.58
CA ARG A 684 23.64 25.75 -5.65
C ARG A 684 24.17 26.55 -6.84
N ARG A 685 23.70 26.19 -8.03
CA ARG A 685 23.19 27.14 -9.01
C ARG A 685 21.83 26.66 -9.49
#